data_AF-A0A847FSV0-F1
#
_entry.id   AF-A0A847FSV0-F1
#
_cell.length_a   1.000
_cell.length_b   1.000
_cell.length_c   1.000
_cell.angle_alpha   90.00
_cell.angle_beta   90.00
_cell.angle_gamma   90.00
#
_symmetry.space_group_name_H-M   'P 1'
#
loop_
_entity.id
_entity.type
_entity.pdbx_description
1 polymer ?
#
loop_
_entity_poly.entity_id
_entity_poly.type
_entity_poly.pdbx_seq_one_letter_code
_entity_poly.pdbx_strand_id
1 'polypeptide(L)'
;MTFEIRGLVEGFYGPFYTSAQREDMLRFLAAHAMNFYLYGPKNDRPHRARWRAGYAPEQLAGLAHGIALAAELGIRFGYALSPVSMSYSSPGDLALVRERFRLFYDLGVRDFALFFDDVAAHFQHSADARRYGTFARAHAGVSNDLAAWLRALDPRCTLAICPTEYHGSPPFGDYLHELGTCLLPEIDVFYTGPDVCCPIISAADVKGFAAAVGRAPILWDNYPVNDLGMQFELHLEPVRGRSADLGSAVKGLLANPMLQPEASKIPLATLAAYLADPAGYDPDAAWQAALVEVAGEACAPALRTFARAGHLEGLVSGLLAAHENGDGAGRQEAEERLAAALAVLDGARDLLTTRLENAALRSELLPWLVSVDHWHRAGTLALQALAARDRGQPTQELARPMEEALDWATRPRRSGADSLRPLVAHALTVARAAPAPDAAPPQAVPAGETPPRTGGAGGGPVRLAPDLYRFHDTCHVYVLRSGRDAVLVDFGAGEVLEHLPALGIERVTDVLMTHHHRDQGQGLARAAAIGARIWVPETERDLFGDVDAHWQARELYNNYNTRQDRFCLLEAVPVAGTLRDYETRHFGTGSRTWTLTVLPTPGHTTGSITLITSPQPPTPISPLGSSPQTPGEGEPASHPLAGEGSIAFTGDLIAGPGKVWSLAATQWSYNGAEGLPATIASLLDLRDRGLDVLLPSHGEPIAPVAPAIDLLVERLWHLIRERRGENQRLIVLRREPYVALTPHLLLNRSSMSNSYVILSRSGRALLIDFGYDFCTGIPAGADRASRRPWLYTLPRLKRQFGVEAIDAVLPTHFHDDHVAGFNLLRAVEGSQVWAPESIAGILEEPWRYDLPCLWYDPIPVDRVLPLEEPVRWQEYELTLYPQPGHTRHAVAIAFEVDGRRVLAVGDQFQDGAGSRWNYVYKNGFEAGDYRRAAELYCRLAPDLILSGHHEPMPVTPGYLEDLLARATTLERLHRELLPAGAEPAAGGLAVRIDPHQADTPAGQAMPFVVVLSHDGFGGEDGDRGSRASRATGDGSPAPPREVLVRPVAPPGWGVEPAEARLCLRPRGAARAAFVLVPPAGLDVRRARIAADVTVDGARLGQCAEALVTVFANGVRGT
;
A
#
# COMPACT_ATOMS: atom_id res chain seq x y z
N MET A 1 -7.11 37.10 38.92
CA MET A 1 -6.09 36.10 39.30
C MET A 1 -5.70 35.42 38.01
N THR A 2 -4.48 35.62 37.52
CA THR A 2 -4.14 35.23 36.15
C THR A 2 -2.77 34.59 36.12
N PHE A 3 -2.72 33.38 35.56
CA PHE A 3 -1.49 32.70 35.18
C PHE A 3 -0.70 33.61 34.23
N GLU A 4 0.54 33.96 34.57
CA GLU A 4 1.40 34.79 33.73
C GLU A 4 1.74 34.06 32.43
N ILE A 5 2.07 32.78 32.57
CA ILE A 5 2.44 31.87 31.50
C ILE A 5 1.32 30.86 31.29
N ARG A 6 0.80 30.79 30.06
CA ARG A 6 -0.30 29.90 29.63
C ARG A 6 0.08 29.32 28.28
N GLY A 7 0.19 28.02 28.15
CA GLY A 7 0.66 27.48 26.89
C GLY A 7 0.94 25.99 26.90
N LEU A 8 1.86 25.60 26.03
CA LEU A 8 2.30 24.22 25.90
C LEU A 8 3.81 24.08 26.00
N VAL A 9 4.24 22.90 26.42
CA VAL A 9 5.61 22.41 26.33
C VAL A 9 5.60 21.18 25.42
N GLU A 10 6.26 21.28 24.27
CA GLU A 10 6.45 20.13 23.37
C GLU A 10 7.54 19.24 23.97
N GLY A 11 7.22 18.52 25.05
CA GLY A 11 8.19 17.88 25.94
C GLY A 11 8.08 16.36 26.02
N PHE A 12 7.26 15.76 25.16
CA PHE A 12 6.99 14.34 25.09
C PHE A 12 8.08 13.53 24.36
N TYR A 13 8.07 12.22 24.59
CA TYR A 13 8.87 11.20 23.90
C TYR A 13 8.17 10.69 22.64
N GLY A 14 8.91 10.45 21.56
CA GLY A 14 8.40 9.92 20.30
C GLY A 14 8.56 10.88 19.12
N PRO A 15 7.86 10.65 17.99
CA PRO A 15 7.86 11.57 16.86
C PRO A 15 7.33 12.94 17.27
N PHE A 16 8.17 13.98 17.20
CA PHE A 16 7.80 15.35 17.51
C PHE A 16 7.15 16.06 16.32
N TYR A 17 6.51 17.20 16.56
CA TYR A 17 5.68 17.84 15.55
C TYR A 17 6.51 18.31 14.36
N THR A 18 5.95 18.19 13.17
CA THR A 18 6.50 18.80 11.95
C THR A 18 6.36 20.33 12.02
N SER A 19 7.08 21.07 11.17
CA SER A 19 6.98 22.54 11.15
C SER A 19 5.55 23.02 10.91
N ALA A 20 4.84 22.43 9.94
CA ALA A 20 3.45 22.78 9.64
C ALA A 20 2.50 22.51 10.83
N GLN A 21 2.66 21.39 11.53
CA GLN A 21 1.87 21.07 12.73
C GLN A 21 2.16 22.05 13.88
N ARG A 22 3.42 22.46 14.07
CA ARG A 22 3.78 23.47 15.07
C ARG A 22 3.19 24.84 14.75
N GLU A 23 3.27 25.27 13.50
CA GLU A 23 2.69 26.53 13.06
C GLU A 23 1.17 26.57 13.26
N ASP A 24 0.49 25.47 12.91
CA ASP A 24 -0.94 25.32 13.15
C ASP A 24 -1.28 25.35 14.65
N MET A 25 -0.49 24.65 15.47
CA MET A 25 -0.63 24.70 16.93
C MET A 25 -0.39 26.10 17.49
N LEU A 26 0.58 26.87 16.98
CA LEU A 26 0.80 28.26 17.38
C LEU A 26 -0.42 29.14 17.08
N ARG A 27 -1.04 28.99 15.90
CA ARG A 27 -2.28 29.72 15.57
C ARG A 27 -3.42 29.35 16.51
N PHE A 28 -3.54 28.06 16.84
CA PHE A 28 -4.53 27.58 17.80
C PHE A 28 -4.31 28.17 19.20
N LEU A 29 -3.08 28.14 19.73
CA LEU A 29 -2.76 28.74 21.03
C LEU A 29 -3.11 30.23 21.08
N ALA A 30 -2.79 30.98 20.02
CA ALA A 30 -3.10 32.41 19.93
C ALA A 30 -4.61 32.67 19.95
N ALA A 31 -5.40 31.86 19.22
CA ALA A 31 -6.85 31.94 19.21
C ALA A 31 -7.47 31.70 20.60
N HIS A 32 -6.80 30.91 21.43
CA HIS A 32 -7.21 30.57 22.81
C HIS A 32 -6.56 31.44 23.89
N ALA A 33 -5.98 32.59 23.52
CA ALA A 33 -5.31 33.52 24.44
C ALA A 33 -4.19 32.90 25.30
N MET A 34 -3.63 31.77 24.84
CA MET A 34 -2.38 31.23 25.34
C MET A 34 -1.21 32.01 24.75
N ASN A 35 -0.17 32.21 25.55
CA ASN A 35 0.90 33.16 25.25
C ASN A 35 2.30 32.54 25.23
N PHE A 36 2.42 31.22 25.36
CA PHE A 36 3.72 30.56 25.48
C PHE A 36 3.79 29.22 24.73
N TYR A 37 4.90 28.99 24.04
CA TYR A 37 5.25 27.71 23.42
C TYR A 37 6.68 27.35 23.79
N LEU A 38 6.90 26.26 24.51
CA LEU A 38 8.25 25.78 24.83
C LEU A 38 8.65 24.62 23.92
N TYR A 39 9.66 24.83 23.08
CA TYR A 39 10.25 23.77 22.26
C TYR A 39 11.25 22.96 23.10
N GLY A 40 10.92 21.70 23.41
CA GLY A 40 11.83 20.77 24.07
C GLY A 40 11.57 19.28 23.79
N PRO A 41 11.34 18.86 22.53
CA PRO A 41 10.96 17.48 22.23
C PRO A 41 12.09 16.51 22.55
N LYS A 42 11.80 15.45 23.31
CA LYS A 42 12.84 14.55 23.86
C LYS A 42 13.60 13.75 22.80
N ASN A 43 12.97 13.50 21.65
CA ASN A 43 13.56 12.78 20.52
C ASN A 43 14.30 13.68 19.52
N ASP A 44 14.26 15.01 19.69
CA ASP A 44 15.11 15.89 18.90
C ASP A 44 16.57 15.78 19.37
N ARG A 45 17.42 15.25 18.48
CA ARG A 45 18.79 14.85 18.86
C ARG A 45 19.64 16.07 19.28
N PRO A 46 19.67 17.19 18.55
CA PRO A 46 20.42 18.38 18.94
C PRO A 46 19.85 19.10 20.18
N HIS A 47 18.60 18.84 20.58
CA HIS A 47 18.05 19.28 21.86
C HIS A 47 18.57 18.44 23.05
N ARG A 48 18.70 17.12 22.87
CA ARG A 48 18.99 16.17 23.97
C ARG A 48 20.19 15.25 23.76
N ALA A 49 20.01 14.14 23.04
CA ALA A 49 20.99 13.04 22.99
C ALA A 49 22.32 13.43 22.32
N ARG A 50 22.29 14.36 21.37
CA ARG A 50 23.44 14.92 20.64
C ARG A 50 23.50 16.43 20.81
N TRP A 51 23.26 16.94 22.02
CA TRP A 51 23.19 18.38 22.30
C TRP A 51 24.47 19.16 21.93
N ARG A 52 25.64 18.50 21.91
CA ARG A 52 26.90 19.09 21.43
C ARG A 52 26.96 19.26 19.90
N ALA A 53 26.09 18.59 19.14
CA ALA A 53 26.00 18.71 17.69
C ALA A 53 24.98 19.80 17.29
N GLY A 54 25.32 20.59 16.27
CA GLY A 54 24.45 21.66 15.72
C GLY A 54 23.14 21.16 15.08
N TYR A 55 22.23 22.10 14.80
CA TYR A 55 21.09 21.85 13.91
C TYR A 55 21.54 21.87 12.44
N ALA A 56 20.96 21.00 11.61
CA ALA A 56 21.12 21.11 10.15
C ALA A 56 20.42 22.37 9.63
N PRO A 57 20.88 22.99 8.52
CA PRO A 57 20.30 24.21 7.97
C PRO A 57 18.79 24.14 7.73
N GLU A 58 18.29 23.01 7.25
CA GLU A 58 16.88 22.80 6.91
C GLU A 58 16.01 22.73 8.19
N GLN A 59 16.52 22.05 9.23
CA GLN A 59 15.84 21.98 10.53
C GLN A 59 15.78 23.37 11.19
N LEU A 60 16.88 24.13 11.09
CA LEU A 60 16.98 25.47 11.64
C LEU A 60 16.04 26.44 10.91
N ALA A 61 15.91 26.34 9.59
CA ALA A 61 15.00 27.15 8.80
C ALA A 61 13.54 26.96 9.23
N GLY A 62 13.11 25.72 9.47
CA GLY A 62 11.77 25.43 9.98
C GLY A 62 11.52 26.01 11.37
N LEU A 63 12.49 25.93 12.28
CA LEU A 63 12.40 26.54 13.62
C LEU A 63 12.37 28.07 13.56
N ALA A 64 13.21 28.68 12.71
CA ALA A 64 13.23 30.12 12.51
C ALA A 64 11.87 30.65 12.02
N HIS A 65 11.23 29.93 11.09
CA HIS A 65 9.90 30.30 10.61
C HIS A 65 8.84 30.22 11.73
N GLY A 66 8.86 29.14 12.53
CA GLY A 66 7.96 29.00 13.68
C GLY A 66 8.16 30.09 14.75
N ILE A 67 9.41 30.48 15.02
CA ILE A 67 9.74 31.57 15.95
C ILE A 67 9.20 32.91 15.45
N ALA A 68 9.37 33.20 14.15
CA ALA A 68 8.84 34.42 13.54
C ALA A 68 7.31 34.47 13.61
N LEU A 69 6.63 33.37 13.24
CA LEU A 69 5.17 33.25 13.33
C LEU A 69 4.67 33.41 14.78
N ALA A 70 5.35 32.81 15.76
CA ALA A 70 5.00 32.98 17.16
C ALA A 70 5.05 34.46 17.59
N ALA A 71 6.07 35.20 17.16
CA ALA A 71 6.19 36.63 17.43
C ALA A 71 5.04 37.44 16.78
N GLU A 72 4.67 37.12 15.54
CA GLU A 72 3.52 37.75 14.84
C GLU A 72 2.19 37.50 15.56
N LEU A 73 2.03 36.31 16.13
CA LEU A 73 0.83 35.90 16.88
C LEU A 73 0.84 36.37 18.35
N GLY A 74 1.90 37.05 18.81
CA GLY A 74 2.03 37.48 20.20
C GLY A 74 2.34 36.36 21.20
N ILE A 75 2.85 35.23 20.71
CA ILE A 75 3.27 34.07 21.52
C ILE A 75 4.76 34.17 21.83
N ARG A 76 5.13 33.99 23.10
CA ARG A 76 6.51 33.80 23.52
C ARG A 76 6.97 32.40 23.14
N PHE A 77 7.87 32.32 22.16
CA PHE A 77 8.52 31.07 21.79
C PHE A 77 9.77 30.86 22.65
N GLY A 78 9.78 29.80 23.46
CA GLY A 78 10.89 29.39 24.29
C GLY A 78 11.66 28.21 23.70
N TYR A 79 12.96 28.15 23.98
CA TYR A 79 13.83 27.03 23.60
C TYR A 79 14.40 26.34 24.84
N ALA A 80 14.17 25.04 24.96
CA ALA A 80 14.77 24.22 26.00
C ALA A 80 16.01 23.48 25.47
N LEU A 81 16.93 23.12 26.37
CA LEU A 81 18.03 22.19 26.10
C LEU A 81 18.15 21.18 27.23
N SER A 82 18.30 19.89 26.89
CA SER A 82 18.45 18.79 27.85
C SER A 82 19.83 18.12 27.69
N PRO A 83 20.90 18.65 28.29
CA PRO A 83 22.26 18.20 28.01
C PRO A 83 22.66 16.96 28.85
N VAL A 84 22.05 15.80 28.57
CA VAL A 84 22.11 14.54 29.36
C VAL A 84 23.51 13.96 29.68
N SER A 85 24.56 14.44 29.01
CA SER A 85 25.95 13.99 29.18
C SER A 85 26.92 15.12 29.52
N MET A 86 26.39 16.26 29.98
CA MET A 86 27.19 17.44 30.32
C MET A 86 28.16 17.15 31.48
N SER A 87 29.37 17.69 31.36
CA SER A 87 30.23 17.94 32.51
C SER A 87 29.99 19.36 33.01
N TYR A 88 29.38 19.50 34.19
CA TYR A 88 28.97 20.78 34.75
C TYR A 88 30.13 21.73 35.07
N SER A 89 31.34 21.19 35.26
CA SER A 89 32.56 21.94 35.54
C SER A 89 33.41 22.22 34.30
N SER A 90 33.03 21.69 33.12
CA SER A 90 33.77 21.89 31.87
C SER A 90 33.44 23.25 31.23
N PRO A 91 34.43 24.14 31.06
CA PRO A 91 34.21 25.41 30.35
C PRO A 91 33.80 25.20 28.88
N GLY A 92 34.25 24.11 28.25
CA GLY A 92 33.92 23.79 26.86
C GLY A 92 32.45 23.39 26.70
N ASP A 93 31.93 22.55 27.60
CA ASP A 93 30.51 22.18 27.58
C ASP A 93 29.62 23.40 27.85
N LEU A 94 29.99 24.25 28.80
CA LEU A 94 29.28 25.49 29.08
C LEU A 94 29.30 26.46 27.89
N ALA A 95 30.43 26.55 27.17
CA ALA A 95 30.52 27.34 25.94
C ALA A 95 29.57 26.83 24.86
N LEU A 96 29.47 25.51 24.66
CA LEU A 96 28.53 24.91 23.70
C LEU A 96 27.06 25.20 24.05
N VAL A 97 26.70 25.19 25.34
CA VAL A 97 25.36 25.59 25.78
C VAL A 97 25.10 27.07 25.44
N ARG A 98 26.05 27.97 25.73
CA ARG A 98 25.94 29.39 25.38
C ARG A 98 25.85 29.61 23.87
N GLU A 99 26.64 28.90 23.07
CA GLU A 99 26.56 28.95 21.60
C GLU A 99 25.17 28.53 21.11
N ARG A 100 24.59 27.46 21.69
CA ARG A 100 23.24 27.03 21.36
C ARG A 100 22.19 28.08 21.73
N PHE A 101 22.24 28.62 22.94
CA PHE A 101 21.30 29.65 23.35
C PHE A 101 21.48 30.93 22.53
N ARG A 102 22.71 31.28 22.16
CA ARG A 102 23.00 32.42 21.28
C ARG A 102 22.36 32.23 19.90
N LEU A 103 22.44 31.03 19.32
CA LEU A 103 21.80 30.71 18.05
C LEU A 103 20.29 31.02 18.09
N PHE A 104 19.57 30.52 19.10
CA PHE A 104 18.13 30.77 19.22
C PHE A 104 17.82 32.22 19.62
N TYR A 105 18.69 32.86 20.40
CA TYR A 105 18.61 34.29 20.69
C TYR A 105 18.63 35.13 19.40
N ASP A 106 19.56 34.82 18.49
CA ASP A 106 19.71 35.49 17.19
C ASP A 106 18.50 35.24 16.27
N LEU A 107 17.79 34.12 16.44
CA LEU A 107 16.51 33.84 15.77
C LEU A 107 15.31 34.55 16.41
N GLY A 108 15.47 35.18 17.58
CA GLY A 108 14.41 35.95 18.25
C GLY A 108 13.93 35.40 19.59
N VAL A 109 14.40 34.23 20.02
CA VAL A 109 14.02 33.64 21.32
C VAL A 109 14.55 34.48 22.48
N ARG A 110 13.72 34.68 23.52
CA ARG A 110 14.11 35.35 24.77
C ARG A 110 13.85 34.50 26.02
N ASP A 111 13.12 33.40 25.87
CA ASP A 111 12.82 32.48 26.97
C ASP A 111 13.58 31.18 26.77
N PHE A 112 14.45 30.83 27.72
CA PHE A 112 15.30 29.65 27.63
C PHE A 112 15.02 28.68 28.78
N ALA A 113 15.23 27.39 28.56
CA ALA A 113 15.13 26.40 29.62
C ALA A 113 16.29 25.39 29.61
N LEU A 114 16.72 24.97 30.79
CA LEU A 114 17.62 23.82 30.97
C LEU A 114 16.92 22.66 31.67
N PHE A 115 16.98 21.50 31.04
CA PHE A 115 16.26 20.31 31.44
C PHE A 115 17.22 19.30 32.07
N PHE A 116 17.08 19.12 33.39
CA PHE A 116 17.76 18.11 34.20
C PHE A 116 16.81 16.99 34.63
N ASP A 117 15.64 16.87 34.00
CA ASP A 117 14.74 15.72 34.09
C ASP A 117 15.36 14.49 33.39
N ASP A 118 15.09 13.31 33.93
CA ASP A 118 15.49 12.01 33.37
C ASP A 118 17.00 11.89 33.10
N VAL A 119 17.81 12.52 33.96
CA VAL A 119 19.27 12.36 34.01
C VAL A 119 19.69 11.52 35.21
N ALA A 120 20.92 11.01 35.19
CA ALA A 120 21.45 10.26 36.33
C ALA A 120 21.53 11.17 37.58
N ALA A 121 20.94 10.73 38.70
CA ALA A 121 20.98 11.43 39.99
C ALA A 121 22.35 11.30 40.71
N HIS A 122 23.45 11.27 39.95
CA HIS A 122 24.82 11.23 40.45
C HIS A 122 25.76 11.86 39.41
N PHE A 123 26.93 12.32 39.85
CA PHE A 123 27.93 12.87 38.95
C PHE A 123 28.48 11.81 37.99
N GLN A 124 28.33 12.04 36.69
CA GLN A 124 28.97 11.23 35.65
C GLN A 124 30.48 11.55 35.54
N HIS A 125 30.90 12.74 35.96
CA HIS A 125 32.29 13.21 35.86
C HIS A 125 32.86 13.54 37.23
N SER A 126 34.01 12.95 37.58
CA SER A 126 34.65 13.17 38.89
C SER A 126 35.07 14.63 39.16
N ALA A 127 35.28 15.42 38.10
CA ALA A 127 35.60 16.85 38.21
C ALA A 127 34.42 17.66 38.77
N ASP A 128 33.19 17.29 38.43
CA ASP A 128 31.98 17.97 38.89
C ASP A 128 31.79 17.76 40.40
N ALA A 129 32.02 16.53 40.88
CA ALA A 129 32.00 16.21 42.30
C ALA A 129 33.02 17.04 43.10
N ARG A 130 34.24 17.20 42.58
CA ARG A 130 35.29 18.03 43.22
C ARG A 130 34.94 19.52 43.25
N ARG A 131 34.29 20.03 42.19
CA ARG A 131 33.99 21.45 42.05
C ARG A 131 32.77 21.89 42.86
N TYR A 132 31.70 21.10 42.82
CA TYR A 132 30.39 21.49 43.34
C TYR A 132 30.00 20.76 44.62
N GLY A 133 30.55 19.57 44.88
CA GLY A 133 30.23 18.75 46.05
C GLY A 133 28.90 18.02 45.94
N THR A 134 27.81 18.73 45.62
CA THR A 134 26.45 18.17 45.47
C THR A 134 25.86 18.46 44.10
N PHE A 135 24.93 17.61 43.67
CA PHE A 135 24.27 17.74 42.37
C PHE A 135 23.42 19.02 42.27
N ALA A 136 22.73 19.38 43.37
CA ALA A 136 21.98 20.64 43.48
C ALA A 136 22.87 21.87 43.25
N ARG A 137 24.08 21.91 43.83
CA ARG A 137 25.04 23.01 43.61
C ARG A 137 25.58 23.05 42.19
N ALA A 138 25.75 21.91 41.53
CA ALA A 138 26.17 21.86 40.13
C ALA A 138 25.09 22.43 39.20
N HIS A 139 23.84 22.00 39.38
CA HIS A 139 22.69 22.53 38.64
C HIS A 139 22.50 24.03 38.89
N ALA A 140 22.55 24.47 40.16
CA ALA A 140 22.48 25.88 40.49
C ALA A 140 23.64 26.68 39.90
N GLY A 141 24.88 26.18 40.00
CA GLY A 141 26.07 26.86 39.50
C GLY A 141 26.02 27.12 37.99
N VAL A 142 25.68 26.09 37.19
CA VAL A 142 25.54 26.22 35.74
C VAL A 142 24.37 27.14 35.37
N SER A 143 23.23 26.99 36.06
CA SER A 143 22.04 27.79 35.77
C SER A 143 22.23 29.27 36.12
N ASN A 144 22.88 29.57 37.25
CA ASN A 144 23.18 30.94 37.69
C ASN A 144 24.16 31.63 36.72
N ASP A 145 25.20 30.92 36.29
CA ASP A 145 26.14 31.42 35.29
C ASP A 145 25.44 31.75 33.96
N LEU A 146 24.60 30.85 33.47
CA LEU A 146 23.85 31.05 32.22
C LEU A 146 22.81 32.16 32.34
N ALA A 147 22.10 32.26 33.46
CA ALA A 147 21.15 33.34 33.72
C ALA A 147 21.84 34.71 33.72
N ALA A 148 22.96 34.83 34.42
CA ALA A 148 23.76 36.05 34.44
C ALA A 148 24.27 36.42 33.03
N TRP A 149 24.75 35.43 32.28
CA TRP A 149 25.20 35.62 30.89
C TRP A 149 24.05 36.06 29.97
N LEU A 150 22.89 35.40 30.03
CA LEU A 150 21.70 35.76 29.24
C LEU A 150 21.21 37.18 29.56
N ARG A 151 21.20 37.58 30.84
CA ARG A 151 20.79 38.94 31.25
C ARG A 151 21.79 40.01 30.81
N ALA A 152 23.09 39.69 30.84
CA ALA A 152 24.12 40.57 30.31
C ALA A 152 24.01 40.71 28.78
N LEU A 153 23.55 39.66 28.08
CA LEU A 153 23.31 39.67 26.65
C LEU A 153 22.08 40.52 26.26
N ASP A 154 20.97 40.33 26.98
CA ASP A 154 19.74 41.09 26.82
C ASP A 154 18.93 41.00 28.12
N PRO A 155 18.64 42.12 28.80
CA PRO A 155 17.88 42.12 30.06
C PRO A 155 16.49 41.51 29.94
N ARG A 156 15.95 41.30 28.73
CA ARG A 156 14.65 40.63 28.53
C ARG A 156 14.73 39.11 28.61
N CYS A 157 15.93 38.52 28.56
CA CYS A 157 16.05 37.06 28.58
C CYS A 157 15.65 36.47 29.93
N THR A 158 14.96 35.33 29.89
CA THR A 158 14.61 34.54 31.07
C THR A 158 15.24 33.14 30.99
N LEU A 159 15.42 32.50 32.15
CA LEU A 159 15.87 31.12 32.25
C LEU A 159 14.94 30.36 33.19
N ALA A 160 14.44 29.22 32.74
CA ALA A 160 13.78 28.22 33.56
C ALA A 160 14.65 26.96 33.66
N ILE A 161 14.43 26.16 34.70
CA ILE A 161 15.01 24.81 34.78
C ILE A 161 13.95 23.76 35.08
N CYS A 162 14.12 22.55 34.54
CA CYS A 162 13.43 21.37 35.04
C CYS A 162 14.39 20.62 35.97
N PRO A 163 14.14 20.56 37.29
CA PRO A 163 15.00 19.85 38.23
C PRO A 163 14.93 18.34 38.01
N THR A 164 15.89 17.58 38.55
CA THR A 164 15.82 16.10 38.53
C THR A 164 14.70 15.55 39.41
N GLU A 165 14.45 16.18 40.55
CA GLU A 165 13.26 15.95 41.38
C GLU A 165 12.15 16.92 40.94
N TYR A 166 11.42 16.59 39.88
CA TYR A 166 10.40 17.48 39.29
C TYR A 166 8.96 17.17 39.70
N HIS A 167 8.74 16.16 40.56
CA HIS A 167 7.43 15.76 41.07
C HIS A 167 7.54 15.34 42.55
N GLY A 168 6.40 15.14 43.22
CA GLY A 168 6.29 14.68 44.60
C GLY A 168 5.47 15.59 45.50
N SER A 169 5.20 15.16 46.73
CA SER A 169 4.51 15.95 47.76
C SER A 169 5.40 16.18 48.99
N PRO A 170 5.14 17.20 49.82
CA PRO A 170 5.90 17.42 51.05
C PRO A 170 5.94 16.20 51.98
N PRO A 171 7.05 15.97 52.72
CA PRO A 171 8.30 16.74 52.70
C PRO A 171 9.18 16.43 51.47
N PHE A 172 9.80 17.45 50.90
CA PHE A 172 10.71 17.32 49.77
C PHE A 172 12.15 17.01 50.21
N GLY A 173 12.94 16.41 49.31
CA GLY A 173 14.32 16.00 49.59
C GLY A 173 15.31 17.17 49.69
N ASP A 174 16.49 16.89 50.26
CA ASP A 174 17.57 17.86 50.44
C ASP A 174 18.02 18.50 49.11
N TYR A 175 17.93 17.77 48.00
CA TYR A 175 18.27 18.27 46.67
C TYR A 175 17.45 19.52 46.30
N LEU A 176 16.12 19.50 46.46
CA LEU A 176 15.26 20.63 46.13
C LEU A 176 15.48 21.83 47.05
N HIS A 177 15.67 21.59 48.34
CA HIS A 177 15.96 22.64 49.32
C HIS A 177 17.30 23.33 49.05
N GLU A 178 18.35 22.55 48.78
CA GLU A 178 19.67 23.10 48.45
C GLU A 178 19.66 23.81 47.09
N LEU A 179 19.00 23.22 46.08
CA LEU A 179 18.84 23.81 44.75
C LEU A 179 18.14 25.16 44.84
N GLY A 180 17.01 25.22 45.56
CA GLY A 180 16.27 26.45 45.81
C GLY A 180 17.11 27.52 46.53
N THR A 181 17.88 27.12 47.54
CA THR A 181 18.75 28.05 48.27
C THR A 181 19.88 28.61 47.39
N CYS A 182 20.41 27.80 46.47
CA CYS A 182 21.58 28.17 45.65
C CYS A 182 21.21 28.88 44.34
N LEU A 183 20.02 28.64 43.78
CA LEU A 183 19.59 29.27 42.53
C LEU A 183 19.30 30.76 42.70
N LEU A 184 19.68 31.55 41.70
CA LEU A 184 19.27 32.94 41.60
C LEU A 184 17.72 33.06 41.64
N PRO A 185 17.15 34.04 42.36
CA PRO A 185 15.70 34.16 42.54
C PRO A 185 14.90 34.34 41.24
N GLU A 186 15.53 34.89 40.19
CA GLU A 186 14.92 35.12 38.88
C GLU A 186 14.85 33.86 37.99
N ILE A 187 15.48 32.75 38.38
CA ILE A 187 15.42 31.49 37.63
C ILE A 187 14.16 30.74 38.01
N ASP A 188 13.31 30.50 37.02
CA ASP A 188 12.07 29.75 37.17
C ASP A 188 12.34 28.24 37.30
N VAL A 189 11.44 27.52 37.98
CA VAL A 189 11.57 26.08 38.22
C VAL A 189 10.28 25.36 37.81
N PHE A 190 10.42 24.31 37.00
CA PHE A 190 9.30 23.44 36.63
C PHE A 190 8.94 22.44 37.73
N TYR A 191 7.65 22.11 37.81
CA TYR A 191 7.09 21.10 38.70
C TYR A 191 5.88 20.43 38.03
N THR A 192 5.74 19.11 38.10
CA THR A 192 4.61 18.40 37.47
C THR A 192 3.44 18.17 38.41
N GLY A 193 3.64 18.34 39.72
CA GLY A 193 2.64 18.03 40.76
C GLY A 193 3.08 16.87 41.65
N PRO A 194 2.15 16.32 42.46
CA PRO A 194 2.41 15.17 43.34
C PRO A 194 3.03 13.95 42.62
N ASP A 195 2.72 13.78 41.34
CA ASP A 195 3.16 12.69 40.48
C ASP A 195 3.66 13.23 39.13
N VAL A 196 4.19 12.34 38.29
CA VAL A 196 4.58 12.70 36.91
C VAL A 196 3.34 13.08 36.08
N CYS A 197 2.29 12.26 36.12
CA CYS A 197 0.99 12.54 35.50
C CYS A 197 -0.08 12.63 36.58
N CYS A 198 -0.51 13.84 36.95
CA CYS A 198 -1.39 14.05 38.11
C CYS A 198 -2.89 14.03 37.75
N PRO A 199 -3.70 13.19 38.42
CA PRO A 199 -5.16 13.31 38.39
C PRO A 199 -5.66 14.59 39.05
N ILE A 200 -5.00 15.02 40.14
CA ILE A 200 -5.34 16.20 40.93
C ILE A 200 -4.06 16.99 41.22
N ILE A 201 -4.12 18.32 41.02
CA ILE A 201 -3.08 19.26 41.42
C ILE A 201 -3.74 20.33 42.29
N SER A 202 -3.44 20.31 43.60
CA SER A 202 -3.96 21.28 44.55
C SER A 202 -3.00 22.45 44.76
N ALA A 203 -3.53 23.64 45.08
CA ALA A 203 -2.70 24.77 45.47
C ALA A 203 -1.87 24.50 46.73
N ALA A 204 -2.29 23.57 47.60
CA ALA A 204 -1.54 23.20 48.81
C ALA A 204 -0.25 22.45 48.47
N ASP A 205 -0.32 21.47 47.55
CA ASP A 205 0.86 20.72 47.09
C ASP A 205 1.88 21.65 46.42
N VAL A 206 1.38 22.53 45.54
CA VAL A 206 2.22 23.54 44.87
C VAL A 206 2.86 24.50 45.85
N LYS A 207 2.12 24.98 46.87
CA LYS A 207 2.70 25.83 47.93
C LYS A 207 3.78 25.11 48.72
N GLY A 208 3.61 23.81 48.96
CA GLY A 208 4.63 22.95 49.55
C GLY A 208 5.91 22.92 48.71
N PHE A 209 5.78 22.69 47.40
CA PHE A 209 6.93 22.71 46.49
C PHE A 209 7.58 24.09 46.44
N ALA A 210 6.77 25.15 46.34
CA ALA A 210 7.24 26.53 46.32
C ALA A 210 8.02 26.89 47.59
N ALA A 211 7.63 26.36 48.76
CA ALA A 211 8.37 26.54 50.00
C ALA A 211 9.73 25.80 49.98
N ALA A 212 9.81 24.64 49.32
CA ALA A 212 11.08 23.91 49.19
C ALA A 212 12.07 24.61 48.27
N VAL A 213 11.63 25.09 47.10
CA VAL A 213 12.50 25.76 46.12
C VAL A 213 12.61 27.28 46.32
N GLY A 214 11.80 27.85 47.21
CA GLY A 214 11.80 29.28 47.55
C GLY A 214 11.16 30.22 46.51
N ARG A 215 10.34 29.70 45.59
CA ARG A 215 9.66 30.48 44.53
C ARG A 215 8.41 29.76 44.00
N ALA A 216 7.48 30.50 43.40
CA ALA A 216 6.34 29.90 42.70
C ALA A 216 6.81 29.15 41.43
N PRO A 217 6.46 27.87 41.24
CA PRO A 217 6.90 27.11 40.07
C PRO A 217 6.08 27.43 38.82
N ILE A 218 6.60 27.04 37.66
CA ILE A 218 5.80 26.84 36.44
C ILE A 218 5.34 25.39 36.43
N LEU A 219 4.04 25.14 36.31
CA LEU A 219 3.55 23.77 36.18
C LEU A 219 3.83 23.24 34.78
N TRP A 220 4.49 22.08 34.72
CA TRP A 220 4.54 21.24 33.54
C TRP A 220 3.47 20.18 33.71
N ASP A 221 2.32 20.41 33.10
CA ASP A 221 1.16 19.54 33.24
C ASP A 221 1.21 18.40 32.21
N ASN A 222 1.47 17.16 32.65
CA ASN A 222 1.48 15.98 31.78
C ASN A 222 0.07 15.47 31.46
N TYR A 223 -0.73 16.36 30.85
CA TYR A 223 -1.99 16.05 30.20
C TYR A 223 -2.18 17.04 29.05
N PRO A 224 -2.47 16.60 27.81
CA PRO A 224 -2.92 15.26 27.42
C PRO A 224 -1.84 14.26 26.98
N VAL A 225 -0.55 14.48 27.22
CA VAL A 225 0.53 13.60 26.72
C VAL A 225 0.23 12.11 26.80
N ASN A 226 0.49 11.39 25.71
CA ASN A 226 0.28 9.96 25.57
C ASN A 226 1.54 9.27 25.02
N ASP A 227 2.71 9.63 25.50
CA ASP A 227 3.96 9.01 25.05
C ASP A 227 4.28 7.70 25.79
N LEU A 228 5.38 7.05 25.41
CA LEU A 228 5.89 5.83 26.06
C LEU A 228 4.82 4.71 26.15
N GLY A 229 4.47 4.27 27.35
CA GLY A 229 3.46 3.23 27.57
C GLY A 229 2.03 3.68 27.24
N MET A 230 1.78 4.99 27.19
CA MET A 230 0.48 5.60 26.93
C MET A 230 0.21 5.84 25.43
N GLN A 231 1.17 5.55 24.52
CA GLN A 231 1.04 5.73 23.05
C GLN A 231 -0.12 4.98 22.39
N PHE A 232 -0.78 4.16 23.18
CA PHE A 232 -1.88 3.31 22.84
C PHE A 232 -3.24 3.91 23.24
N GLU A 233 -3.24 5.01 23.98
CA GLU A 233 -4.41 5.71 24.51
C GLU A 233 -4.60 7.05 23.79
N LEU A 234 -5.83 7.54 23.73
CA LEU A 234 -6.15 8.90 23.27
C LEU A 234 -6.78 9.68 24.42
N HIS A 235 -6.09 10.72 24.87
CA HIS A 235 -6.52 11.57 25.98
C HIS A 235 -7.37 12.73 25.46
N LEU A 236 -8.64 12.45 25.16
CA LEU A 236 -9.58 13.42 24.56
C LEU A 236 -10.49 14.11 25.58
N GLU A 237 -10.43 13.74 26.86
CA GLU A 237 -11.29 14.28 27.92
C GLU A 237 -10.87 15.70 28.34
N PRO A 238 -11.76 16.48 28.98
CA PRO A 238 -11.41 17.82 29.48
C PRO A 238 -10.40 17.75 30.62
N VAL A 239 -9.64 18.82 30.80
CA VAL A 239 -8.81 19.01 32.00
C VAL A 239 -9.71 19.00 33.25
N ARG A 240 -9.33 18.20 34.24
CA ARG A 240 -9.99 18.09 35.56
C ARG A 240 -8.95 18.06 36.68
N GLY A 241 -9.40 18.29 37.90
CA GLY A 241 -8.58 18.14 39.11
C GLY A 241 -7.55 19.25 39.37
N ARG A 242 -7.58 20.37 38.62
CA ARG A 242 -6.75 21.55 38.91
C ARG A 242 -7.58 22.51 39.78
N SER A 243 -7.10 22.86 40.97
CA SER A 243 -7.92 23.61 41.94
C SER A 243 -8.23 25.04 41.47
N ALA A 244 -9.39 25.60 41.86
CA ALA A 244 -9.79 26.95 41.46
C ALA A 244 -8.83 28.05 41.97
N ASP A 245 -8.10 27.79 43.06
CA ASP A 245 -7.14 28.72 43.67
C ASP A 245 -5.69 28.51 43.19
N LEU A 246 -5.45 27.61 42.23
CA LEU A 246 -4.11 27.22 41.77
C LEU A 246 -3.28 28.41 41.23
N GLY A 247 -3.94 29.34 40.54
CA GLY A 247 -3.30 30.56 40.02
C GLY A 247 -2.69 31.48 41.09
N SER A 248 -2.99 31.25 42.39
CA SER A 248 -2.33 31.94 43.51
C SER A 248 -1.01 31.30 43.95
N ALA A 249 -0.72 30.07 43.50
CA ALA A 249 0.41 29.27 43.93
C ALA A 249 1.48 29.07 42.83
N VAL A 250 1.14 29.30 41.56
CA VAL A 250 2.01 29.09 40.40
C VAL A 250 2.31 30.38 39.66
N LYS A 251 3.43 30.41 38.92
CA LYS A 251 3.71 31.45 37.94
C LYS A 251 2.90 31.24 36.65
N GLY A 252 2.76 29.99 36.25
CA GLY A 252 2.01 29.60 35.05
C GLY A 252 1.86 28.10 34.90
N LEU A 253 1.23 27.68 33.82
CA LEU A 253 0.95 26.28 33.51
C LEU A 253 1.14 26.04 32.01
N LEU A 254 1.97 25.05 31.68
CA LEU A 254 2.23 24.57 30.34
C LEU A 254 1.77 23.11 30.23
N ALA A 255 0.89 22.80 29.28
CA ALA A 255 0.49 21.43 29.00
C ALA A 255 1.53 20.71 28.13
N ASN A 256 1.80 19.45 28.45
CA ASN A 256 2.50 18.53 27.57
C ASN A 256 1.48 17.83 26.66
N PRO A 257 1.48 18.08 25.34
CA PRO A 257 0.44 17.56 24.44
C PRO A 257 0.71 16.11 24.01
N MET A 258 -0.24 15.50 23.30
CA MET A 258 -0.08 14.15 22.73
C MET A 258 0.88 14.13 21.55
N LEU A 259 1.26 12.92 21.13
CA LEU A 259 1.90 12.67 19.83
C LEU A 259 1.03 13.13 18.64
N GLN A 260 -0.28 13.25 18.85
CA GLN A 260 -1.29 13.67 17.89
C GLN A 260 -1.60 15.17 18.06
N PRO A 261 -1.03 16.08 17.24
CA PRO A 261 -1.25 17.52 17.40
C PRO A 261 -2.70 17.95 17.23
N GLU A 262 -3.43 17.39 16.27
CA GLU A 262 -4.81 17.81 16.02
C GLU A 262 -5.74 17.36 17.16
N ALA A 263 -5.62 16.10 17.58
CA ALA A 263 -6.36 15.57 18.71
C ALA A 263 -6.03 16.28 20.04
N SER A 264 -4.81 16.81 20.19
CA SER A 264 -4.40 17.57 21.39
C SER A 264 -5.15 18.88 21.56
N LYS A 265 -5.70 19.45 20.48
CA LYS A 265 -6.45 20.72 20.55
C LYS A 265 -7.68 20.62 21.45
N ILE A 266 -8.31 19.44 21.55
CA ILE A 266 -9.52 19.23 22.37
C ILE A 266 -9.23 19.50 23.86
N PRO A 267 -8.34 18.74 24.53
CA PRO A 267 -7.98 19.01 25.92
C PRO A 267 -7.29 20.38 26.10
N LEU A 268 -6.52 20.87 25.13
CA LEU A 268 -5.88 22.18 25.21
C LEU A 268 -6.89 23.34 25.22
N ALA A 269 -7.99 23.27 24.44
CA ALA A 269 -9.06 24.26 24.51
C ALA A 269 -9.72 24.29 25.90
N THR A 270 -9.92 23.11 26.51
CA THR A 270 -10.48 23.04 27.87
C THR A 270 -9.53 23.61 28.91
N LEU A 271 -8.22 23.40 28.73
CA LEU A 271 -7.21 24.04 29.55
C LEU A 271 -7.23 25.56 29.40
N ALA A 272 -7.38 26.08 28.17
CA ALA A 272 -7.48 27.52 27.94
C ALA A 272 -8.66 28.12 28.71
N ALA A 273 -9.82 27.47 28.67
CA ALA A 273 -11.01 27.88 29.42
C ALA A 273 -10.76 27.88 30.93
N TYR A 274 -10.10 26.84 31.47
CA TYR A 274 -9.69 26.80 32.87
C TYR A 274 -8.73 27.93 33.23
N LEU A 275 -7.71 28.19 32.42
CA LEU A 275 -6.71 29.23 32.68
C LEU A 275 -7.30 30.65 32.61
N ALA A 276 -8.38 30.84 31.85
CA ALA A 276 -9.10 32.10 31.75
C ALA A 276 -9.98 32.38 32.97
N ASP A 277 -10.72 31.37 33.47
CA ASP A 277 -11.56 31.49 34.66
C ASP A 277 -11.56 30.18 35.50
N PRO A 278 -10.56 29.99 36.38
CA PRO A 278 -10.45 28.77 37.19
C PRO A 278 -11.63 28.54 38.13
N ALA A 279 -12.31 29.61 38.56
CA ALA A 279 -13.40 29.52 39.54
C ALA A 279 -14.74 29.22 38.89
N GLY A 280 -14.97 29.74 37.68
CA GLY A 280 -16.16 29.47 36.86
C GLY A 280 -16.00 28.33 35.85
N TYR A 281 -14.83 27.68 35.79
CA TYR A 281 -14.55 26.61 34.84
C TYR A 281 -15.50 25.41 35.01
N ASP A 282 -16.36 25.22 34.00
CA ASP A 282 -17.15 24.00 33.83
C ASP A 282 -16.46 23.10 32.79
N PRO A 283 -15.88 21.96 33.20
CA PRO A 283 -15.17 21.07 32.30
C PRO A 283 -16.07 20.44 31.23
N ASP A 284 -17.34 20.16 31.50
CA ASP A 284 -18.23 19.53 30.53
C ASP A 284 -18.72 20.54 29.48
N ALA A 285 -18.99 21.79 29.89
CA ALA A 285 -19.32 22.87 28.97
C ALA A 285 -18.11 23.24 28.07
N ALA A 286 -16.92 23.37 28.66
CA ALA A 286 -15.70 23.64 27.91
C ALA A 286 -15.37 22.51 26.93
N TRP A 287 -15.57 21.25 27.33
CA TRP A 287 -15.36 20.10 26.46
C TRP A 287 -16.32 20.09 25.27
N GLN A 288 -17.60 20.37 25.49
CA GLN A 288 -18.57 20.43 24.41
C GLN A 288 -18.19 21.50 23.37
N ALA A 289 -17.74 22.67 23.82
CA ALA A 289 -17.25 23.71 22.93
C ALA A 289 -16.01 23.25 22.14
N ALA A 290 -15.04 22.62 22.81
CA ALA A 290 -13.83 22.10 22.18
C ALA A 290 -14.12 21.01 21.12
N LEU A 291 -15.06 20.10 21.41
CA LEU A 291 -15.46 19.07 20.44
C LEU A 291 -16.09 19.67 19.18
N VAL A 292 -16.93 20.71 19.34
CA VAL A 292 -17.54 21.44 18.21
C VAL A 292 -16.48 22.19 17.40
N GLU A 293 -15.53 22.83 18.07
CA GLU A 293 -14.46 23.58 17.40
C GLU A 293 -13.59 22.66 16.54
N VAL A 294 -13.15 21.51 17.08
CA VAL A 294 -12.13 20.68 16.41
C VAL A 294 -12.77 19.70 15.40
N ALA A 295 -13.96 19.17 15.70
CA ALA A 295 -14.63 18.18 14.85
C ALA A 295 -15.80 18.74 14.02
N GLY A 296 -16.23 19.97 14.28
CA GLY A 296 -17.44 20.55 13.70
C GLY A 296 -18.72 20.10 14.41
N GLU A 297 -19.78 20.90 14.27
CA GLU A 297 -21.05 20.71 14.97
C GLU A 297 -21.72 19.36 14.66
N ALA A 298 -21.59 18.88 13.42
CA ALA A 298 -22.16 17.60 12.99
C ALA A 298 -21.47 16.39 13.62
N CYS A 299 -20.15 16.43 13.82
CA CYS A 299 -19.37 15.28 14.30
C CYS A 299 -19.06 15.35 15.80
N ALA A 300 -19.23 16.50 16.46
CA ALA A 300 -18.97 16.65 17.90
C ALA A 300 -19.71 15.62 18.79
N PRO A 301 -21.00 15.29 18.57
CA PRO A 301 -21.67 14.25 19.36
C PRO A 301 -21.03 12.87 19.19
N ALA A 302 -20.64 12.52 17.96
CA ALA A 302 -19.97 11.24 17.68
C ALA A 302 -18.59 11.18 18.32
N LEU A 303 -17.82 12.28 18.26
CA LEU A 303 -16.52 12.35 18.91
C LEU A 303 -16.64 12.22 20.44
N ARG A 304 -17.70 12.81 21.02
CA ARG A 304 -18.02 12.66 22.45
C ARG A 304 -18.28 11.20 22.82
N THR A 305 -19.10 10.51 22.03
CA THR A 305 -19.40 9.08 22.22
C THR A 305 -18.14 8.23 22.14
N PHE A 306 -17.29 8.48 21.13
CA PHE A 306 -16.03 7.78 20.95
C PHE A 306 -15.08 7.99 22.15
N ALA A 307 -14.87 9.24 22.56
CA ALA A 307 -14.00 9.58 23.68
C ALA A 307 -14.45 8.96 25.02
N ARG A 308 -15.75 8.65 25.17
CA ARG A 308 -16.33 8.03 26.37
C ARG A 308 -16.62 6.54 26.22
N ALA A 309 -16.04 5.82 25.25
CA ALA A 309 -16.35 4.40 25.04
C ALA A 309 -16.11 3.51 26.27
N GLY A 310 -15.26 3.93 27.23
CA GLY A 310 -15.06 3.24 28.51
C GLY A 310 -16.34 3.04 29.37
N HIS A 311 -17.41 3.81 29.13
CA HIS A 311 -18.70 3.62 29.82
C HIS A 311 -19.31 2.22 29.62
N LEU A 312 -18.86 1.48 28.60
CA LEU A 312 -19.26 0.10 28.36
C LEU A 312 -18.90 -0.83 29.52
N GLU A 313 -17.88 -0.51 30.33
CA GLU A 313 -17.45 -1.33 31.47
C GLU A 313 -18.60 -1.61 32.45
N GLY A 314 -19.33 -0.57 32.86
CA GLY A 314 -20.45 -0.73 33.78
C GLY A 314 -21.61 -1.56 33.20
N LEU A 315 -21.85 -1.45 31.89
CA LEU A 315 -22.86 -2.26 31.19
C LEU A 315 -22.43 -3.72 31.08
N VAL A 316 -21.16 -3.97 30.78
CA VAL A 316 -20.56 -5.31 30.72
C VAL A 316 -20.59 -5.98 32.09
N SER A 317 -20.16 -5.29 33.15
CA SER A 317 -20.22 -5.82 34.51
C SER A 317 -21.65 -6.13 34.95
N GLY A 318 -22.61 -5.24 34.64
CA GLY A 318 -24.03 -5.47 34.92
C GLY A 318 -24.59 -6.70 34.21
N LEU A 319 -24.25 -6.89 32.94
CA LEU A 319 -24.67 -8.06 32.16
C LEU A 319 -24.05 -9.36 32.68
N LEU A 320 -22.75 -9.36 33.00
CA LEU A 320 -22.08 -10.54 33.57
C LEU A 320 -22.69 -10.92 34.93
N ALA A 321 -22.97 -9.95 35.81
CA ALA A 321 -23.62 -10.20 37.09
C ALA A 321 -25.06 -10.73 36.94
N ALA A 322 -25.83 -10.20 35.99
CA ALA A 322 -27.16 -10.74 35.67
C ALA A 322 -27.07 -12.19 35.17
N HIS A 323 -26.00 -12.53 34.45
CA HIS A 323 -25.73 -13.87 34.00
C HIS A 323 -25.41 -14.86 35.13
N GLU A 324 -24.65 -14.43 36.13
CA GLU A 324 -24.32 -15.23 37.32
C GLU A 324 -25.52 -15.42 38.26
N ASN A 325 -26.41 -14.44 38.37
CA ASN A 325 -27.55 -14.47 39.29
C ASN A 325 -28.79 -15.23 38.78
N GLY A 326 -28.79 -15.66 37.51
CA GLY A 326 -29.90 -16.45 36.92
C GLY A 326 -31.19 -15.68 36.64
N ASP A 327 -31.21 -14.35 36.80
CA ASP A 327 -32.37 -13.49 36.56
C ASP A 327 -32.65 -13.36 35.05
N GLY A 328 -33.68 -14.04 34.54
CA GLY A 328 -34.04 -14.02 33.12
C GLY A 328 -34.48 -12.65 32.60
N ALA A 329 -35.23 -11.88 33.40
CA ALA A 329 -35.74 -10.57 32.99
C ALA A 329 -34.66 -9.49 33.07
N GLY A 330 -33.87 -9.48 34.17
CA GLY A 330 -32.75 -8.56 34.34
C GLY A 330 -31.61 -8.79 33.32
N ARG A 331 -31.42 -10.05 32.87
CA ARG A 331 -30.47 -10.36 31.78
C ARG A 331 -30.89 -9.73 30.45
N GLN A 332 -32.14 -9.92 30.04
CA GLN A 332 -32.63 -9.38 28.77
C GLN A 332 -32.52 -7.85 28.74
N GLU A 333 -32.89 -7.17 29.83
CA GLU A 333 -32.74 -5.72 29.95
C GLU A 333 -31.27 -5.27 29.85
N ALA A 334 -30.34 -6.00 30.49
CA ALA A 334 -28.91 -5.69 30.43
C ALA A 334 -28.32 -5.93 29.02
N GLU A 335 -28.74 -6.99 28.32
CA GLU A 335 -28.34 -7.26 26.93
C GLU A 335 -28.82 -6.16 25.98
N GLU A 336 -30.10 -5.74 26.09
CA GLU A 336 -30.67 -4.68 25.25
C GLU A 336 -29.96 -3.34 25.47
N ARG A 337 -29.63 -3.01 26.73
CA ARG A 337 -28.88 -1.78 27.07
C ARG A 337 -27.47 -1.79 26.50
N LEU A 338 -26.76 -2.92 26.58
CA LEU A 338 -25.42 -3.03 26.01
C LEU A 338 -25.46 -3.02 24.47
N ALA A 339 -26.43 -3.71 23.85
CA ALA A 339 -26.61 -3.68 22.40
C ALA A 339 -26.88 -2.27 21.88
N ALA A 340 -27.72 -1.50 22.59
CA ALA A 340 -27.99 -0.10 22.25
C ALA A 340 -26.73 0.77 22.36
N ALA A 341 -25.93 0.59 23.42
CA ALA A 341 -24.67 1.32 23.58
C ALA A 341 -23.65 0.98 22.49
N LEU A 342 -23.55 -0.30 22.11
CA LEU A 342 -22.71 -0.77 21.00
C LEU A 342 -23.13 -0.13 19.67
N ALA A 343 -24.42 -0.09 19.36
CA ALA A 343 -24.93 0.53 18.13
C ALA A 343 -24.67 2.05 18.08
N VAL A 344 -24.77 2.75 19.22
CA VAL A 344 -24.45 4.18 19.31
C VAL A 344 -22.97 4.43 19.08
N LEU A 345 -22.09 3.58 19.63
CA LEU A 345 -20.65 3.67 19.41
C LEU A 345 -20.25 3.36 17.96
N ASP A 346 -20.89 2.36 17.35
CA ASP A 346 -20.73 1.97 15.95
C ASP A 346 -21.09 3.12 14.99
N GLY A 347 -22.26 3.73 15.19
CA GLY A 347 -22.69 4.90 14.41
C GLY A 347 -21.77 6.11 14.60
N ALA A 348 -21.24 6.31 15.81
CA ALA A 348 -20.26 7.35 16.07
C ALA A 348 -18.95 7.09 15.31
N ARG A 349 -18.44 5.85 15.34
CA ARG A 349 -17.26 5.45 14.56
C ARG A 349 -17.46 5.72 13.06
N ASP A 350 -18.60 5.34 12.51
CA ASP A 350 -18.89 5.53 11.08
C ASP A 350 -18.95 7.00 10.70
N LEU A 351 -19.59 7.83 11.51
CA LEU A 351 -19.66 9.27 11.25
C LEU A 351 -18.26 9.91 11.29
N LEU A 352 -17.43 9.55 12.27
CA LEU A 352 -16.07 10.05 12.39
C LEU A 352 -15.18 9.58 11.23
N THR A 353 -15.40 8.36 10.73
CA THR A 353 -14.64 7.80 9.62
C THR A 353 -15.03 8.41 8.27
N THR A 354 -16.30 8.73 8.06
CA THR A 354 -16.85 9.09 6.75
C THR A 354 -17.19 10.57 6.57
N ARG A 355 -17.50 11.29 7.65
CA ARG A 355 -18.04 12.66 7.60
C ARG A 355 -17.22 13.71 8.34
N LEU A 356 -16.25 13.32 9.17
CA LEU A 356 -15.39 14.27 9.89
C LEU A 356 -14.56 15.09 8.89
N GLU A 357 -14.87 16.37 8.71
CA GLU A 357 -14.22 17.25 7.72
C GLU A 357 -12.76 17.54 8.05
N ASN A 358 -12.42 17.62 9.35
CA ASN A 358 -11.06 17.78 9.83
C ASN A 358 -10.22 16.54 9.48
N ALA A 359 -9.57 16.59 8.32
CA ALA A 359 -8.83 15.45 7.77
C ALA A 359 -7.62 15.06 8.63
N ALA A 360 -6.97 16.03 9.30
CA ALA A 360 -5.86 15.76 10.20
C ALA A 360 -6.35 14.96 11.42
N LEU A 361 -7.43 15.42 12.06
CA LEU A 361 -8.04 14.71 13.19
C LEU A 361 -8.50 13.31 12.76
N ARG A 362 -9.20 13.21 11.63
CA ARG A 362 -9.68 11.93 11.10
C ARG A 362 -8.54 10.93 10.88
N SER A 363 -7.42 11.39 10.34
CA SER A 363 -6.22 10.56 10.16
C SER A 363 -5.61 10.12 11.49
N GLU A 364 -5.58 10.99 12.50
CA GLU A 364 -5.05 10.67 13.83
C GLU A 364 -5.93 9.68 14.59
N LEU A 365 -7.25 9.77 14.47
CA LEU A 365 -8.22 8.90 15.15
C LEU A 365 -8.33 7.50 14.53
N LEU A 366 -8.04 7.35 13.23
CA LEU A 366 -8.32 6.14 12.46
C LEU A 366 -7.83 4.82 13.12
N PRO A 367 -6.61 4.73 13.69
CA PRO A 367 -6.16 3.49 14.34
C PRO A 367 -7.04 3.04 15.51
N TRP A 368 -7.63 3.99 16.24
CA TRP A 368 -8.55 3.70 17.35
C TRP A 368 -9.96 3.43 16.86
N LEU A 369 -10.42 4.10 15.80
CA LEU A 369 -11.71 3.81 15.17
C LEU A 369 -11.77 2.39 14.60
N VAL A 370 -10.67 1.89 14.02
CA VAL A 370 -10.54 0.48 13.60
C VAL A 370 -10.60 -0.47 14.79
N SER A 371 -9.97 -0.13 15.91
CA SER A 371 -10.07 -0.93 17.15
C SER A 371 -11.52 -1.01 17.65
N VAL A 372 -12.24 0.12 17.64
CA VAL A 372 -13.67 0.17 18.00
C VAL A 372 -14.53 -0.70 17.08
N ASP A 373 -14.26 -0.75 15.79
CA ASP A 373 -14.98 -1.61 14.85
C ASP A 373 -14.89 -3.10 15.22
N HIS A 374 -13.67 -3.56 15.53
CA HIS A 374 -13.45 -4.94 15.92
C HIS A 374 -14.01 -5.26 17.31
N TRP A 375 -13.91 -4.32 18.27
CA TRP A 375 -14.56 -4.46 19.58
C TRP A 375 -16.08 -4.51 19.46
N HIS A 376 -16.68 -3.68 18.62
CA HIS A 376 -18.11 -3.71 18.32
C HIS A 376 -18.50 -5.09 17.78
N ARG A 377 -17.82 -5.57 16.73
CA ARG A 377 -18.09 -6.89 16.14
C ARG A 377 -17.95 -8.03 17.15
N ALA A 378 -16.90 -8.02 17.98
CA ALA A 378 -16.69 -9.01 19.02
C ALA A 378 -17.81 -8.98 20.07
N GLY A 379 -18.21 -7.78 20.52
CA GLY A 379 -19.31 -7.56 21.45
C GLY A 379 -20.67 -8.01 20.90
N THR A 380 -20.97 -7.70 19.64
CA THR A 380 -22.22 -8.15 18.97
C THR A 380 -22.28 -9.66 18.87
N LEU A 381 -21.19 -10.32 18.47
CA LEU A 381 -21.11 -11.78 18.42
C LEU A 381 -21.24 -12.40 19.82
N ALA A 382 -20.65 -11.76 20.84
CA ALA A 382 -20.77 -12.20 22.23
C ALA A 382 -22.23 -12.17 22.70
N LEU A 383 -22.96 -11.09 22.42
CA LEU A 383 -24.40 -11.00 22.71
C LEU A 383 -25.23 -12.02 21.93
N GLN A 384 -24.89 -12.28 20.66
CA GLN A 384 -25.56 -13.31 19.86
C GLN A 384 -25.37 -14.71 20.43
N ALA A 385 -24.15 -15.06 20.88
CA ALA A 385 -23.88 -16.34 21.54
C ALA A 385 -24.61 -16.44 22.89
N LEU A 386 -24.65 -15.32 23.62
CA LEU A 386 -25.52 -14.99 24.75
C LEU A 386 -26.94 -15.54 24.59
N ALA A 387 -27.63 -14.90 23.67
CA ALA A 387 -29.04 -15.11 23.39
C ALA A 387 -29.32 -16.46 22.70
N ALA A 388 -28.41 -16.96 21.86
CA ALA A 388 -28.54 -18.27 21.23
C ALA A 388 -28.51 -19.40 22.26
N ARG A 389 -27.61 -19.34 23.25
CA ARG A 389 -27.60 -20.29 24.36
C ARG A 389 -28.92 -20.25 25.14
N ASP A 390 -29.41 -19.06 25.46
CA ASP A 390 -30.65 -18.90 26.26
C ASP A 390 -31.89 -19.41 25.51
N ARG A 391 -31.85 -19.44 24.16
CA ARG A 391 -32.87 -20.06 23.30
C ARG A 391 -32.63 -21.55 22.98
N GLY A 392 -31.57 -22.16 23.52
CA GLY A 392 -31.19 -23.54 23.20
C GLY A 392 -30.74 -23.75 21.75
N GLN A 393 -30.24 -22.70 21.08
CA GLN A 393 -29.74 -22.73 19.71
C GLN A 393 -28.24 -23.07 19.68
N PRO A 394 -27.72 -23.61 18.55
CA PRO A 394 -26.29 -23.85 18.39
C PRO A 394 -25.47 -22.56 18.50
N THR A 395 -24.39 -22.57 19.29
CA THR A 395 -23.51 -21.41 19.53
C THR A 395 -22.11 -21.57 18.95
N GLN A 396 -21.72 -22.77 18.53
CA GLN A 396 -20.37 -23.10 18.03
C GLN A 396 -19.95 -22.30 16.80
N GLU A 397 -20.89 -22.03 15.89
CA GLU A 397 -20.63 -21.24 14.67
C GLU A 397 -20.24 -19.78 14.96
N LEU A 398 -20.53 -19.28 16.18
CA LEU A 398 -20.20 -17.91 16.60
C LEU A 398 -18.81 -17.80 17.25
N ALA A 399 -18.22 -18.92 17.69
CA ALA A 399 -16.94 -18.92 18.40
C ALA A 399 -15.81 -18.39 17.51
N ARG A 400 -15.66 -18.96 16.31
CA ARG A 400 -14.62 -18.56 15.36
C ARG A 400 -14.77 -17.08 14.98
N PRO A 401 -15.95 -16.62 14.51
CA PRO A 401 -16.48 -15.28 14.57
C PRO A 401 -15.75 -14.25 15.41
N MET A 402 -15.95 -14.56 16.69
CA MET A 402 -15.72 -13.75 17.85
C MET A 402 -14.24 -13.78 18.22
N GLU A 403 -13.55 -14.91 18.02
CA GLU A 403 -12.10 -15.01 18.14
C GLU A 403 -11.39 -14.16 17.09
N GLU A 404 -11.83 -14.17 15.82
CA GLU A 404 -11.21 -13.32 14.79
C GLU A 404 -11.40 -11.83 15.09
N ALA A 405 -12.59 -11.45 15.58
CA ALA A 405 -12.87 -10.08 15.98
C ALA A 405 -12.07 -9.67 17.23
N LEU A 406 -11.97 -10.55 18.24
CA LEU A 406 -11.21 -10.30 19.48
C LEU A 406 -9.71 -10.16 19.22
N ASP A 407 -9.14 -10.99 18.36
CA ASP A 407 -7.72 -10.90 17.99
C ASP A 407 -7.37 -9.52 17.40
N TRP A 408 -8.17 -9.05 16.44
CA TRP A 408 -8.00 -7.72 15.88
C TRP A 408 -8.26 -6.60 16.91
N ALA A 409 -9.26 -6.77 17.76
CA ALA A 409 -9.61 -5.79 18.79
C ALA A 409 -8.56 -5.67 19.91
N THR A 410 -7.79 -6.74 20.17
CA THR A 410 -6.75 -6.79 21.23
C THR A 410 -5.39 -6.29 20.78
N ARG A 411 -5.25 -5.88 19.52
CA ARG A 411 -4.13 -5.06 19.04
C ARG A 411 -3.98 -3.81 19.91
N PRO A 412 -2.79 -3.21 20.01
CA PRO A 412 -2.44 -2.43 21.18
C PRO A 412 -3.18 -1.08 21.32
N ARG A 413 -4.14 -0.72 20.46
CA ARG A 413 -4.92 0.53 20.60
C ARG A 413 -6.02 0.38 21.64
N ARG A 414 -5.92 1.14 22.72
CA ARG A 414 -6.91 1.25 23.81
C ARG A 414 -7.90 2.37 23.50
N SER A 415 -9.09 1.99 23.08
CA SER A 415 -10.18 2.92 22.74
C SER A 415 -11.22 3.05 23.85
N GLY A 416 -11.13 2.26 24.92
CA GLY A 416 -12.18 2.12 25.94
C GLY A 416 -13.23 1.06 25.57
N ALA A 417 -13.32 0.67 24.29
CA ALA A 417 -14.16 -0.46 23.86
C ALA A 417 -13.58 -1.82 24.30
N ASP A 418 -12.32 -1.86 24.73
CA ASP A 418 -11.68 -3.03 25.32
C ASP A 418 -12.29 -3.48 26.66
N SER A 419 -13.14 -2.64 27.27
CA SER A 419 -14.02 -3.05 28.39
C SER A 419 -15.01 -4.17 28.02
N LEU A 420 -15.21 -4.47 26.74
CA LEU A 420 -15.99 -5.64 26.28
C LEU A 420 -15.25 -6.97 26.48
N ARG A 421 -13.94 -6.95 26.71
CA ARG A 421 -13.10 -8.16 26.80
C ARG A 421 -13.64 -9.22 27.77
N PRO A 422 -14.08 -8.89 28.99
CA PRO A 422 -14.62 -9.90 29.92
C PRO A 422 -15.89 -10.58 29.37
N LEU A 423 -16.78 -9.81 28.73
CA LEU A 423 -17.99 -10.35 28.10
C LEU A 423 -17.65 -11.29 26.96
N VAL A 424 -16.73 -10.87 26.07
CA VAL A 424 -16.30 -11.67 24.92
C VAL A 424 -15.65 -12.97 25.39
N ALA A 425 -14.78 -12.93 26.41
CA ALA A 425 -14.17 -14.11 26.99
C ALA A 425 -15.21 -15.09 27.59
N HIS A 426 -16.21 -14.56 28.28
CA HIS A 426 -17.31 -15.35 28.82
C HIS A 426 -18.16 -15.98 27.72
N ALA A 427 -18.55 -15.20 26.70
CA ALA A 427 -19.34 -15.68 25.57
C ALA A 427 -18.58 -16.72 24.72
N LEU A 428 -17.26 -16.60 24.57
CA LEU A 428 -16.43 -17.63 23.93
C LEU A 428 -16.45 -18.95 24.69
N THR A 429 -16.42 -18.90 26.02
CA THR A 429 -16.56 -20.11 26.85
C THR A 429 -17.91 -20.79 26.62
N VAL A 430 -18.98 -20.00 26.52
CA VAL A 430 -20.33 -20.46 26.22
C VAL A 430 -20.45 -21.02 24.79
N ALA A 431 -19.86 -20.35 23.82
CA ALA A 431 -19.89 -20.76 22.42
C ALA A 431 -19.17 -22.10 22.18
N ARG A 432 -18.17 -22.41 23.01
CA ARG A 432 -17.40 -23.66 22.95
C ARG A 432 -18.08 -24.86 23.63
N ALA A 433 -19.07 -24.64 24.51
CA ALA A 433 -19.56 -25.66 25.45
C ALA A 433 -20.78 -26.52 24.99
N ALA A 434 -21.29 -26.38 23.76
CA ALA A 434 -22.34 -27.25 23.21
C ALA A 434 -21.76 -28.54 22.58
N PRO A 435 -22.43 -29.72 22.66
CA PRO A 435 -21.79 -30.99 22.33
C PRO A 435 -21.47 -31.09 20.83
N ALA A 436 -20.19 -31.24 20.53
CA ALA A 436 -19.73 -31.71 19.23
C ALA A 436 -20.14 -33.18 19.04
N PRO A 437 -20.53 -33.62 17.83
CA PRO A 437 -20.39 -35.03 17.47
C PRO A 437 -18.90 -35.38 17.54
N ASP A 438 -18.59 -36.54 18.13
CA ASP A 438 -17.27 -37.10 18.38
C ASP A 438 -16.22 -36.74 17.31
N ALA A 439 -15.49 -35.65 17.55
CA ALA A 439 -14.17 -35.45 16.97
C ALA A 439 -13.20 -35.99 18.00
N ALA A 440 -12.74 -37.23 17.76
CA ALA A 440 -11.64 -37.82 18.51
C ALA A 440 -10.49 -36.80 18.60
N PRO A 441 -9.85 -36.65 19.77
CA PRO A 441 -8.74 -35.72 19.92
C PRO A 441 -7.66 -36.08 18.89
N PRO A 442 -7.01 -35.10 18.25
CA PRO A 442 -5.88 -35.41 17.39
C PRO A 442 -4.88 -36.16 18.25
N GLN A 443 -4.65 -37.43 17.91
CA GLN A 443 -3.57 -38.20 18.51
C GLN A 443 -2.31 -37.34 18.39
N ALA A 444 -1.61 -37.19 19.50
CA ALA A 444 -0.27 -36.62 19.51
C ALA A 444 0.54 -37.40 18.48
N VAL A 445 0.75 -36.80 17.32
CA VAL A 445 1.73 -37.28 16.36
C VAL A 445 3.06 -37.19 17.11
N PRO A 446 3.80 -38.30 17.30
CA PRO A 446 5.13 -38.20 17.89
C PRO A 446 5.91 -37.19 17.07
N ALA A 447 6.76 -36.40 17.72
CA ALA A 447 7.64 -35.45 17.07
C ALA A 447 8.34 -36.13 15.88
N GLY A 448 7.73 -35.98 14.70
CA GLY A 448 8.22 -36.51 13.45
C GLY A 448 9.45 -35.69 13.16
N GLU A 449 10.57 -36.40 13.14
CA GLU A 449 11.89 -35.90 12.82
C GLU A 449 11.81 -34.80 11.76
N THR A 450 12.56 -33.73 12.00
CA THR A 450 13.06 -32.84 10.94
C THR A 450 13.26 -33.69 9.69
N PRO A 451 12.65 -33.37 8.53
CA PRO A 451 12.92 -34.14 7.32
C PRO A 451 14.44 -34.13 7.18
N PRO A 452 15.06 -35.32 7.12
CA PRO A 452 16.51 -35.34 7.12
C PRO A 452 16.94 -34.56 5.90
N ARG A 453 17.92 -33.67 6.08
CA ARG A 453 18.87 -33.39 4.99
C ARG A 453 19.59 -34.71 4.70
N THR A 454 18.90 -35.63 4.04
CA THR A 454 19.53 -36.79 3.43
C THR A 454 20.21 -36.27 2.18
N GLY A 455 21.47 -35.91 2.32
CA GLY A 455 22.44 -36.29 1.31
C GLY A 455 22.44 -37.81 1.24
N GLY A 456 21.48 -38.38 0.51
CA GLY A 456 21.35 -39.80 0.23
C GLY A 456 21.67 -40.03 -1.23
N ALA A 457 22.84 -40.60 -1.48
CA ALA A 457 23.27 -41.02 -2.80
C ALA A 457 22.33 -42.10 -3.40
N GLY A 458 21.95 -41.92 -4.67
CA GLY A 458 21.93 -43.01 -5.67
C GLY A 458 20.83 -44.07 -5.59
N GLY A 459 19.54 -43.67 -5.64
CA GLY A 459 18.44 -44.58 -5.97
C GLY A 459 18.00 -44.43 -7.44
N GLY A 460 17.78 -45.53 -8.16
CA GLY A 460 17.26 -45.48 -9.53
C GLY A 460 15.79 -45.01 -9.62
N PRO A 461 15.26 -44.72 -10.83
CA PRO A 461 13.89 -44.22 -11.01
C PRO A 461 12.82 -45.17 -10.44
N VAL A 462 11.89 -44.63 -9.67
CA VAL A 462 10.77 -45.34 -9.05
C VAL A 462 9.54 -45.24 -9.94
N ARG A 463 8.94 -46.37 -10.31
CA ARG A 463 7.72 -46.40 -11.12
C ARG A 463 6.51 -45.99 -10.27
N LEU A 464 5.79 -44.95 -10.70
CA LEU A 464 4.57 -44.48 -10.04
C LEU A 464 3.30 -45.05 -10.71
N ALA A 465 3.29 -45.07 -12.05
CA ALA A 465 2.21 -45.59 -12.88
C ALA A 465 2.79 -46.19 -14.18
N PRO A 466 1.99 -46.81 -15.07
CA PRO A 466 2.46 -47.25 -16.38
C PRO A 466 3.06 -46.10 -17.18
N ASP A 467 4.33 -46.25 -17.56
CA ASP A 467 5.14 -45.27 -18.29
C ASP A 467 5.40 -43.95 -17.54
N LEU A 468 5.15 -43.89 -16.23
CA LEU A 468 5.44 -42.74 -15.38
C LEU A 468 6.37 -43.14 -14.24
N TYR A 469 7.51 -42.47 -14.17
CA TYR A 469 8.53 -42.71 -13.15
C TYR A 469 8.90 -41.41 -12.45
N ARG A 470 9.35 -41.51 -11.21
CA ARG A 470 9.95 -40.42 -10.43
C ARG A 470 11.41 -40.74 -10.18
N PHE A 471 12.28 -39.80 -10.49
CA PHE A 471 13.69 -39.83 -10.12
C PHE A 471 13.96 -38.72 -9.09
N HIS A 472 14.82 -38.98 -8.12
CA HIS A 472 15.20 -38.00 -7.10
C HIS A 472 16.58 -37.42 -7.44
N ASP A 473 16.60 -36.14 -7.81
CA ASP A 473 17.79 -35.33 -8.08
C ASP A 473 17.84 -34.19 -7.03
N THR A 474 18.29 -32.99 -7.37
CA THR A 474 18.10 -31.76 -6.58
C THR A 474 16.63 -31.43 -6.37
N CYS A 475 15.75 -31.89 -7.26
CA CYS A 475 14.30 -31.99 -7.12
C CYS A 475 13.83 -33.35 -7.65
N HIS A 476 12.53 -33.64 -7.56
CA HIS A 476 11.93 -34.74 -8.30
C HIS A 476 11.88 -34.43 -9.79
N VAL A 477 12.41 -35.35 -10.59
CA VAL A 477 12.30 -35.34 -12.04
C VAL A 477 11.33 -36.44 -12.44
N TYR A 478 10.24 -36.07 -13.10
CA TYR A 478 9.24 -37.03 -13.56
C TYR A 478 9.51 -37.45 -15.00
N VAL A 479 9.68 -38.75 -15.21
CA VAL A 479 9.96 -39.36 -16.52
C VAL A 479 8.65 -39.91 -17.10
N LEU A 480 8.15 -39.24 -18.13
CA LEU A 480 6.99 -39.64 -18.91
C LEU A 480 7.49 -40.41 -20.14
N ARG A 481 7.51 -41.74 -20.03
CA ARG A 481 8.02 -42.62 -21.08
C ARG A 481 7.06 -42.66 -22.27
N SER A 482 7.64 -42.66 -23.47
CA SER A 482 6.96 -42.63 -24.76
C SER A 482 7.70 -43.60 -25.70
N GLY A 483 7.49 -44.90 -25.49
CA GLY A 483 8.25 -45.96 -26.19
C GLY A 483 9.73 -45.97 -25.77
N ARG A 484 10.62 -45.62 -26.71
CA ARG A 484 12.06 -45.44 -26.47
C ARG A 484 12.43 -43.98 -26.19
N ASP A 485 11.48 -43.06 -26.27
CA ASP A 485 11.67 -41.66 -25.95
C ASP A 485 11.10 -41.34 -24.56
N ALA A 486 11.45 -40.17 -24.04
CA ALA A 486 10.85 -39.61 -22.84
C ALA A 486 10.61 -38.10 -22.94
N VAL A 487 9.61 -37.66 -22.17
CA VAL A 487 9.37 -36.26 -21.79
C VAL A 487 9.68 -36.16 -20.30
N LEU A 488 10.39 -35.12 -19.89
CA LEU A 488 10.71 -34.90 -18.48
C LEU A 488 9.93 -33.69 -17.95
N VAL A 489 9.41 -33.78 -16.72
CA VAL A 489 8.87 -32.62 -15.99
C VAL A 489 9.84 -32.28 -14.86
N ASP A 490 10.27 -31.03 -14.85
CA ASP A 490 11.48 -30.51 -14.20
C ASP A 490 12.74 -31.30 -14.64
N PHE A 491 13.93 -30.90 -14.18
CA PHE A 491 15.17 -31.51 -14.66
C PHE A 491 16.25 -31.73 -13.58
N GLY A 492 16.19 -31.00 -12.47
CA GLY A 492 17.20 -31.03 -11.41
C GLY A 492 18.60 -30.68 -11.92
N ALA A 493 19.62 -31.41 -11.47
CA ALA A 493 20.99 -31.35 -11.98
C ALA A 493 21.20 -32.18 -13.27
N GLY A 494 20.23 -33.00 -13.65
CA GLY A 494 20.26 -33.83 -14.85
C GLY A 494 20.90 -35.21 -14.64
N GLU A 495 21.02 -35.69 -13.40
CA GLU A 495 21.53 -37.03 -13.09
C GLU A 495 20.61 -38.13 -13.65
N VAL A 496 19.32 -37.81 -13.84
CA VAL A 496 18.32 -38.71 -14.45
C VAL A 496 18.80 -39.33 -15.77
N LEU A 497 19.58 -38.59 -16.57
CA LEU A 497 20.07 -39.03 -17.88
C LEU A 497 20.89 -40.32 -17.80
N GLU A 498 21.60 -40.55 -16.69
CA GLU A 498 22.43 -41.74 -16.47
C GLU A 498 21.58 -42.99 -16.18
N HIS A 499 20.32 -42.80 -15.81
CA HIS A 499 19.41 -43.87 -15.42
C HIS A 499 18.35 -44.21 -16.49
N LEU A 500 18.15 -43.33 -17.48
CA LEU A 500 17.19 -43.55 -18.57
C LEU A 500 17.42 -44.85 -19.37
N PRO A 501 18.66 -45.27 -19.69
CA PRO A 501 18.88 -46.53 -20.43
C PRO A 501 18.34 -47.77 -19.71
N ALA A 502 18.38 -47.79 -18.36
CA ALA A 502 17.82 -48.88 -17.56
C ALA A 502 16.29 -48.99 -17.67
N LEU A 503 15.63 -47.90 -18.04
CA LEU A 503 14.20 -47.86 -18.35
C LEU A 503 13.90 -48.18 -19.82
N GLY A 504 14.92 -48.45 -20.65
CA GLY A 504 14.77 -48.65 -22.09
C GLY A 504 14.43 -47.36 -22.85
N ILE A 505 14.90 -46.22 -22.34
CA ILE A 505 14.78 -44.89 -22.96
C ILE A 505 16.13 -44.55 -23.60
N GLU A 506 16.11 -44.23 -24.90
CA GLU A 506 17.29 -43.88 -25.71
C GLU A 506 17.42 -42.37 -25.93
N ARG A 507 16.33 -41.61 -25.80
CA ARG A 507 16.30 -40.17 -26.10
C ARG A 507 15.31 -39.40 -25.23
N VAL A 508 15.72 -38.21 -24.79
CA VAL A 508 14.82 -37.21 -24.21
C VAL A 508 14.41 -36.24 -25.30
N THR A 509 13.11 -36.05 -25.48
CA THR A 509 12.53 -35.21 -26.54
C THR A 509 12.23 -33.81 -26.04
N ASP A 510 11.70 -33.72 -24.82
CA ASP A 510 11.21 -32.49 -24.22
C ASP A 510 11.50 -32.47 -22.72
N VAL A 511 11.81 -31.29 -22.19
CA VAL A 511 11.88 -30.98 -20.76
C VAL A 511 10.91 -29.83 -20.47
N LEU A 512 10.00 -30.04 -19.52
CA LEU A 512 8.94 -29.10 -19.17
C LEU A 512 9.19 -28.56 -17.76
N MET A 513 9.40 -27.26 -17.62
CA MET A 513 9.65 -26.63 -16.32
C MET A 513 8.36 -26.14 -15.67
N THR A 514 8.21 -26.36 -14.37
CA THR A 514 7.06 -25.87 -13.59
C THR A 514 7.25 -24.46 -13.05
N HIS A 515 8.49 -24.06 -12.72
CA HIS A 515 8.88 -22.70 -12.35
C HIS A 515 10.40 -22.49 -12.50
N HIS A 516 10.87 -21.26 -12.32
CA HIS A 516 12.25 -20.84 -12.62
C HIS A 516 13.32 -21.15 -11.56
N HIS A 517 12.96 -21.74 -10.42
CA HIS A 517 13.97 -21.97 -9.38
C HIS A 517 15.05 -22.97 -9.84
N ARG A 518 16.29 -22.62 -9.55
CA ARG A 518 17.50 -23.22 -10.14
C ARG A 518 17.73 -24.64 -9.66
N ASP A 519 17.31 -24.98 -8.47
CA ASP A 519 17.31 -26.37 -7.99
C ASP A 519 16.48 -27.31 -8.88
N GLN A 520 15.49 -26.80 -9.62
CA GLN A 520 14.74 -27.62 -10.59
C GLN A 520 15.33 -27.65 -11.99
N GLY A 521 16.17 -26.68 -12.35
CA GLY A 521 16.57 -26.44 -13.75
C GLY A 521 18.06 -26.25 -13.98
N GLN A 522 18.92 -26.33 -12.97
CA GLN A 522 20.36 -26.06 -13.10
C GLN A 522 21.05 -26.97 -14.12
N GLY A 523 20.52 -28.16 -14.37
CA GLY A 523 21.02 -29.08 -15.39
C GLY A 523 20.59 -28.76 -16.83
N LEU A 524 19.74 -27.77 -17.08
CA LEU A 524 19.10 -27.55 -18.40
C LEU A 524 20.09 -27.38 -19.56
N ALA A 525 21.30 -26.85 -19.32
CA ALA A 525 22.35 -26.82 -20.33
C ALA A 525 22.74 -28.23 -20.84
N ARG A 526 22.69 -29.25 -19.98
CA ARG A 526 22.89 -30.66 -20.35
C ARG A 526 21.72 -31.18 -21.20
N ALA A 527 20.49 -30.78 -20.89
CA ALA A 527 19.31 -31.13 -21.69
C ALA A 527 19.43 -30.54 -23.11
N ALA A 528 19.82 -29.27 -23.23
CA ALA A 528 20.06 -28.63 -24.51
C ALA A 528 21.20 -29.32 -25.29
N ALA A 529 22.29 -29.73 -24.61
CA ALA A 529 23.43 -30.40 -25.24
C ALA A 529 23.07 -31.76 -25.87
N ILE A 530 22.05 -32.46 -25.35
CA ILE A 530 21.53 -33.71 -25.95
C ILE A 530 20.41 -33.48 -26.97
N GLY A 531 20.09 -32.21 -27.27
CA GLY A 531 19.06 -31.81 -28.23
C GLY A 531 17.62 -31.88 -27.72
N ALA A 532 17.40 -31.96 -26.41
CA ALA A 532 16.06 -31.90 -25.84
C ALA A 532 15.49 -30.49 -25.94
N ARG A 533 14.20 -30.38 -26.29
CA ARG A 533 13.49 -29.09 -26.35
C ARG A 533 13.09 -28.66 -24.95
N ILE A 534 13.47 -27.45 -24.54
CA ILE A 534 13.18 -26.92 -23.21
C ILE A 534 11.94 -26.03 -23.30
N TRP A 535 10.93 -26.34 -22.49
CA TRP A 535 9.68 -25.61 -22.39
C TRP A 535 9.53 -25.02 -21.00
N VAL A 536 9.22 -23.72 -20.93
CA VAL A 536 9.20 -22.95 -19.67
C VAL A 536 7.89 -22.20 -19.49
N PRO A 537 7.48 -21.83 -18.27
CA PRO A 537 6.27 -21.03 -18.07
C PRO A 537 6.36 -19.69 -18.82
N GLU A 538 5.29 -19.31 -19.54
CA GLU A 538 5.24 -18.07 -20.34
C GLU A 538 5.61 -16.82 -19.52
N THR A 539 5.06 -16.71 -18.31
CA THR A 539 5.28 -15.58 -17.39
C THR A 539 6.71 -15.49 -16.87
N GLU A 540 7.48 -16.58 -16.91
CA GLU A 540 8.85 -16.63 -16.38
C GLU A 540 9.90 -16.83 -17.47
N ARG A 541 9.53 -16.77 -18.76
CA ARG A 541 10.43 -17.10 -19.88
C ARG A 541 11.75 -16.33 -19.86
N ASP A 542 11.71 -15.06 -19.44
CA ASP A 542 12.89 -14.18 -19.38
C ASP A 542 13.88 -14.62 -18.27
N LEU A 543 13.42 -15.38 -17.26
CA LEU A 543 14.27 -15.95 -16.20
C LEU A 543 14.99 -17.24 -16.64
N PHE A 544 14.79 -17.67 -17.89
CA PHE A 544 15.48 -18.80 -18.53
C PHE A 544 16.26 -18.37 -19.78
N GLY A 545 15.58 -17.76 -20.76
CA GLY A 545 16.16 -17.42 -22.06
C GLY A 545 16.91 -16.09 -22.10
N ASP A 546 16.59 -15.16 -21.19
CA ASP A 546 17.19 -13.82 -21.13
C ASP A 546 17.71 -13.49 -19.71
N VAL A 547 18.14 -14.53 -18.99
CA VAL A 547 18.47 -14.42 -17.56
C VAL A 547 19.69 -13.52 -17.31
N ASP A 548 20.59 -13.41 -18.28
CA ASP A 548 21.74 -12.49 -18.21
C ASP A 548 21.28 -11.03 -18.08
N ALA A 549 20.21 -10.67 -18.78
CA ALA A 549 19.64 -9.33 -18.69
C ALA A 549 18.92 -9.11 -17.36
N HIS A 550 18.26 -10.14 -16.82
CA HIS A 550 17.74 -10.10 -15.46
C HIS A 550 18.87 -9.80 -14.46
N TRP A 551 20.01 -10.51 -14.55
CA TRP A 551 21.15 -10.29 -13.65
C TRP A 551 21.78 -8.90 -13.80
N GLN A 552 21.86 -8.37 -15.03
CA GLN A 552 22.35 -7.01 -15.28
C GLN A 552 21.40 -5.92 -14.77
N ALA A 553 20.08 -6.14 -14.87
CA ALA A 553 19.07 -5.17 -14.46
C ALA A 553 18.67 -5.27 -12.97
N ARG A 554 19.19 -6.27 -12.25
CA ARG A 554 18.80 -6.54 -10.86
C ARG A 554 19.13 -5.37 -9.94
N GLU A 555 18.11 -4.86 -9.24
CA GLU A 555 18.28 -3.81 -8.24
C GLU A 555 18.97 -4.35 -6.97
N LEU A 556 20.13 -3.79 -6.63
CA LEU A 556 20.94 -4.22 -5.47
C LEU A 556 20.90 -3.24 -4.30
N TYR A 557 20.68 -1.95 -4.56
CA TYR A 557 20.64 -0.89 -3.56
C TYR A 557 19.21 -0.34 -3.50
N ASN A 558 18.60 -0.29 -2.30
CA ASN A 558 17.21 0.12 -2.08
C ASN A 558 16.13 -0.78 -2.74
N ASN A 559 16.23 -2.09 -2.53
CA ASN A 559 15.37 -3.08 -3.17
C ASN A 559 14.14 -3.46 -2.30
N TYR A 560 12.93 -3.24 -2.84
CA TYR A 560 11.64 -3.64 -2.24
C TYR A 560 11.04 -4.92 -2.87
N ASN A 561 11.64 -5.44 -3.95
CA ASN A 561 11.33 -6.72 -4.55
C ASN A 561 12.00 -7.85 -3.75
N THR A 562 11.19 -8.63 -3.02
CA THR A 562 11.67 -9.76 -2.22
C THR A 562 11.40 -11.12 -2.87
N ARG A 563 10.92 -11.13 -4.12
CA ARG A 563 10.75 -12.38 -4.88
C ARG A 563 12.06 -13.14 -4.91
N GLN A 564 11.96 -14.46 -4.89
CA GLN A 564 13.13 -15.35 -4.92
C GLN A 564 13.70 -15.54 -6.34
N ASP A 565 13.57 -14.52 -7.19
CA ASP A 565 14.08 -14.48 -8.57
C ASP A 565 15.60 -14.67 -8.67
N ARG A 566 16.36 -14.48 -7.57
CA ARG A 566 17.79 -14.84 -7.46
C ARG A 566 18.06 -16.34 -7.61
N PHE A 567 17.03 -17.16 -7.48
CA PHE A 567 17.11 -18.57 -7.76
C PHE A 567 16.83 -18.87 -9.24
N CYS A 568 16.76 -17.90 -10.15
CA CYS A 568 16.82 -18.21 -11.60
C CYS A 568 18.17 -18.82 -12.00
N LEU A 569 18.28 -19.27 -13.26
CA LEU A 569 19.52 -19.81 -13.80
C LEU A 569 20.65 -18.76 -13.77
N LEU A 570 21.90 -19.22 -13.75
CA LEU A 570 23.06 -18.32 -13.79
C LEU A 570 23.40 -17.84 -15.20
N GLU A 571 23.05 -18.64 -16.21
CA GLU A 571 23.33 -18.41 -17.62
C GLU A 571 22.07 -18.76 -18.42
N ALA A 572 21.87 -18.06 -19.54
CA ALA A 572 20.73 -18.30 -20.40
C ALA A 572 20.79 -19.70 -21.04
N VAL A 573 19.63 -20.34 -21.18
CA VAL A 573 19.49 -21.62 -21.90
C VAL A 573 18.54 -21.44 -23.09
N PRO A 574 18.75 -22.17 -24.20
CA PRO A 574 17.86 -22.08 -25.34
C PRO A 574 16.46 -22.57 -24.97
N VAL A 575 15.47 -21.68 -25.06
CA VAL A 575 14.06 -21.98 -24.84
C VAL A 575 13.44 -22.37 -26.18
N ALA A 576 12.92 -23.60 -26.29
CA ALA A 576 12.28 -24.08 -27.51
C ALA A 576 10.87 -23.52 -27.70
N GLY A 577 10.21 -23.16 -26.59
CA GLY A 577 8.91 -22.52 -26.55
C GLY A 577 8.39 -22.38 -25.13
N THR A 578 7.21 -21.79 -24.98
CA THR A 578 6.60 -21.53 -23.67
C THR A 578 5.39 -22.41 -23.42
N LEU A 579 5.12 -22.67 -22.14
CA LEU A 579 3.93 -23.31 -21.62
C LEU A 579 2.96 -22.18 -21.26
N ARG A 580 1.97 -21.94 -22.13
CA ARG A 580 1.01 -20.84 -21.97
C ARG A 580 -0.14 -21.25 -21.06
N ASP A 581 -0.57 -20.33 -20.21
CA ASP A 581 -1.68 -20.55 -19.28
C ASP A 581 -2.94 -21.03 -20.03
N TYR A 582 -3.55 -22.11 -19.53
CA TYR A 582 -4.73 -22.81 -20.07
C TYR A 582 -4.54 -23.54 -21.40
N GLU A 583 -3.33 -23.57 -21.95
CA GLU A 583 -3.06 -24.32 -23.18
C GLU A 583 -3.02 -25.83 -22.93
N THR A 584 -3.57 -26.60 -23.86
CA THR A 584 -3.37 -28.05 -23.91
C THR A 584 -2.40 -28.41 -25.01
N ARG A 585 -1.32 -29.12 -24.66
CA ARG A 585 -0.27 -29.54 -25.59
C ARG A 585 -0.03 -31.05 -25.54
N HIS A 586 0.55 -31.56 -26.62
CA HIS A 586 0.89 -32.96 -26.79
C HIS A 586 2.40 -33.14 -26.89
N PHE A 587 2.97 -34.05 -26.08
CA PHE A 587 4.41 -34.32 -26.02
C PHE A 587 4.74 -35.82 -26.15
N GLY A 588 5.97 -36.11 -26.58
CA GLY A 588 6.46 -37.47 -26.84
C GLY A 588 6.39 -37.87 -28.33
N THR A 589 6.84 -39.08 -28.65
CA THR A 589 6.85 -39.62 -30.02
C THR A 589 6.42 -41.10 -30.07
N GLY A 590 6.10 -41.61 -31.26
CA GLY A 590 5.82 -43.04 -31.42
C GLY A 590 4.48 -43.48 -30.84
N SER A 591 4.47 -44.53 -30.00
CA SER A 591 3.26 -45.29 -29.63
C SER A 591 2.44 -44.72 -28.47
N ARG A 592 2.93 -43.69 -27.75
CA ARG A 592 2.21 -43.03 -26.65
C ARG A 592 2.52 -41.54 -26.63
N THR A 593 1.49 -40.71 -26.69
CA THR A 593 1.61 -39.24 -26.59
C THR A 593 0.99 -38.78 -25.26
N TRP A 594 1.66 -37.87 -24.57
CA TRP A 594 1.19 -37.29 -23.32
C TRP A 594 0.45 -35.98 -23.61
N THR A 595 -0.82 -35.90 -23.21
CA THR A 595 -1.63 -34.68 -23.33
C THR A 595 -1.63 -33.96 -21.99
N LEU A 596 -1.06 -32.76 -21.97
CA LEU A 596 -0.87 -31.97 -20.76
C LEU A 596 -1.61 -30.64 -20.91
N THR A 597 -2.46 -30.33 -19.94
CA THR A 597 -3.09 -29.01 -19.79
C THR A 597 -2.25 -28.18 -18.83
N VAL A 598 -1.86 -26.98 -19.25
CA VAL A 598 -1.13 -26.01 -18.42
C VAL A 598 -2.13 -25.21 -17.60
N LEU A 599 -2.05 -25.32 -16.28
CA LEU A 599 -2.88 -24.53 -15.38
C LEU A 599 -2.03 -23.47 -14.67
N PRO A 600 -2.36 -22.17 -14.77
CA PRO A 600 -1.75 -21.17 -13.90
C PRO A 600 -1.99 -21.47 -12.44
N THR A 601 -0.91 -21.61 -11.68
CA THR A 601 -0.95 -21.83 -10.24
C THR A 601 0.06 -20.93 -9.52
N PRO A 602 -0.11 -19.59 -9.59
CA PRO A 602 0.76 -18.67 -8.86
C PRO A 602 0.74 -18.96 -7.35
N GLY A 603 1.90 -18.86 -6.71
CA GLY A 603 2.03 -19.09 -5.27
C GLY A 603 3.49 -19.17 -4.84
N HIS A 604 4.15 -20.30 -5.15
CA HIS A 604 5.58 -20.47 -4.87
C HIS A 604 6.42 -19.48 -5.68
N THR A 605 6.10 -19.29 -6.95
CA THR A 605 6.53 -18.14 -7.74
C THR A 605 5.29 -17.45 -8.32
N THR A 606 5.46 -16.25 -8.85
CA THR A 606 4.37 -15.53 -9.53
C THR A 606 3.93 -16.24 -10.82
N GLY A 607 4.87 -16.84 -11.56
CA GLY A 607 4.62 -17.49 -12.83
C GLY A 607 4.53 -19.02 -12.78
N SER A 608 4.53 -19.64 -11.60
CA SER A 608 4.44 -21.10 -11.45
C SER A 608 3.19 -21.69 -12.10
N ILE A 609 3.33 -22.89 -12.65
CA ILE A 609 2.25 -23.63 -13.32
C ILE A 609 2.12 -25.03 -12.76
N THR A 610 0.94 -25.61 -12.95
CA THR A 610 0.66 -27.03 -12.75
C THR A 610 0.37 -27.68 -14.09
N LEU A 611 1.02 -28.81 -14.38
CA LEU A 611 0.75 -29.60 -15.59
C LEU A 611 -0.19 -30.75 -15.25
N ILE A 612 -1.38 -30.77 -15.84
CA ILE A 612 -2.40 -31.80 -15.58
C ILE A 612 -2.45 -32.78 -16.75
N THR A 613 -2.33 -34.08 -16.48
CA THR A 613 -2.60 -35.12 -17.48
C THR A 613 -4.10 -35.24 -17.68
N SER A 614 -4.59 -34.99 -18.89
CA SER A 614 -6.01 -35.20 -19.19
C SER A 614 -6.27 -36.70 -19.44
N PRO A 615 -7.32 -37.32 -18.85
CA PRO A 615 -8.06 -38.36 -19.57
C PRO A 615 -8.74 -37.69 -20.78
N GLN A 616 -8.94 -38.41 -21.88
CA GLN A 616 -9.61 -37.86 -23.08
C GLN A 616 -10.90 -37.09 -22.73
N PRO A 617 -11.25 -36.02 -23.48
CA PRO A 617 -12.30 -35.08 -23.08
C PRO A 617 -13.66 -35.78 -22.89
N PRO A 618 -14.45 -35.42 -21.86
CA PRO A 618 -15.79 -35.94 -21.72
C PRO A 618 -16.70 -35.36 -22.81
N THR A 619 -17.27 -36.26 -23.61
CA THR A 619 -18.51 -36.06 -24.37
C THR A 619 -19.60 -35.48 -23.42
N PRO A 620 -20.42 -34.50 -23.84
CA PRO A 620 -21.42 -33.92 -22.96
C PRO A 620 -22.52 -34.95 -22.64
N ILE A 621 -22.71 -35.29 -21.36
CA ILE A 621 -23.88 -36.07 -20.92
C ILE A 621 -24.53 -35.44 -19.68
N SER A 622 -25.85 -35.25 -19.88
CA SER A 622 -26.99 -34.98 -18.99
C SER A 622 -26.91 -35.35 -17.49
N PRO A 623 -27.77 -34.73 -16.65
CA PRO A 623 -27.74 -34.87 -15.20
C PRO A 623 -28.53 -36.08 -14.68
N LEU A 624 -28.09 -36.60 -13.51
CA LEU A 624 -28.79 -37.39 -12.47
C LEU A 624 -28.18 -38.79 -12.20
N GLY A 625 -27.86 -39.06 -10.92
CA GLY A 625 -27.84 -40.44 -10.40
C GLY A 625 -26.95 -40.77 -9.19
N SER A 626 -27.49 -40.61 -7.99
CA SER A 626 -27.38 -41.50 -6.79
C SER A 626 -26.06 -41.71 -6.00
N SER A 627 -26.26 -41.89 -4.68
CA SER A 627 -25.36 -41.83 -3.50
C SER A 627 -24.18 -42.83 -3.41
N PRO A 628 -23.12 -42.52 -2.63
CA PRO A 628 -22.06 -43.46 -2.31
C PRO A 628 -22.24 -44.16 -0.94
N GLN A 629 -21.88 -45.45 -0.91
CA GLN A 629 -21.72 -46.30 0.28
C GLN A 629 -20.28 -46.17 0.85
N THR A 630 -20.15 -46.32 2.17
CA THR A 630 -18.91 -46.29 2.97
C THR A 630 -18.08 -47.58 2.89
N PRO A 631 -16.73 -47.51 2.84
CA PRO A 631 -15.84 -48.61 3.22
C PRO A 631 -15.01 -48.33 4.49
N GLY A 632 -14.70 -49.41 5.20
CA GLY A 632 -14.02 -49.44 6.50
C GLY A 632 -12.49 -49.33 6.48
N GLU A 633 -11.96 -49.26 7.71
CA GLU A 633 -10.58 -48.93 8.11
C GLU A 633 -9.56 -50.07 7.91
N GLY A 634 -8.30 -49.72 7.62
CA GLY A 634 -7.13 -50.62 7.76
C GLY A 634 -5.83 -50.16 7.06
N GLU A 635 -4.88 -49.63 7.85
CA GLU A 635 -3.40 -49.54 7.72
C GLU A 635 -2.65 -49.05 6.43
N PRO A 636 -1.48 -48.38 6.57
CA PRO A 636 -0.82 -47.64 5.48
C PRO A 636 0.09 -48.54 4.63
N ALA A 637 -0.20 -48.61 3.32
CA ALA A 637 0.64 -49.30 2.35
C ALA A 637 1.02 -48.37 1.19
N SER A 638 2.32 -48.29 0.91
CA SER A 638 2.88 -47.72 -0.31
C SER A 638 2.42 -48.56 -1.52
N HIS A 639 1.32 -48.17 -2.14
CA HIS A 639 0.77 -48.83 -3.32
C HIS A 639 1.15 -48.11 -4.62
N PRO A 640 1.51 -48.83 -5.70
CA PRO A 640 1.59 -48.26 -7.04
C PRO A 640 0.21 -47.71 -7.44
N LEU A 641 0.17 -46.52 -8.06
CA LEU A 641 -1.08 -45.86 -8.47
C LEU A 641 -1.82 -46.76 -9.45
N ALA A 642 -3.02 -47.20 -9.08
CA ALA A 642 -3.86 -48.07 -9.89
C ALA A 642 -4.56 -47.24 -10.99
N GLY A 643 -4.05 -47.31 -12.22
CA GLY A 643 -4.76 -46.90 -13.46
C GLY A 643 -4.92 -45.40 -13.71
N GLU A 644 -5.34 -45.08 -14.94
CA GLU A 644 -5.54 -43.78 -15.64
C GLU A 644 -6.31 -42.67 -14.88
N GLY A 645 -5.92 -42.32 -13.65
CA GLY A 645 -6.42 -41.17 -12.91
C GLY A 645 -5.84 -39.83 -13.40
N SER A 646 -6.47 -38.73 -13.01
CA SER A 646 -6.03 -37.35 -13.24
C SER A 646 -4.83 -37.00 -12.36
N ILE A 647 -3.64 -36.97 -12.97
CA ILE A 647 -2.36 -36.66 -12.32
C ILE A 647 -2.01 -35.19 -12.56
N ALA A 648 -1.49 -34.51 -11.54
CA ALA A 648 -1.01 -33.14 -11.67
C ALA A 648 0.42 -32.97 -11.16
N PHE A 649 1.32 -32.47 -12.00
CA PHE A 649 2.66 -32.06 -11.62
C PHE A 649 2.61 -30.61 -11.12
N THR A 650 2.72 -30.41 -9.81
CA THR A 650 2.34 -29.14 -9.15
C THR A 650 3.50 -28.18 -8.90
N GLY A 651 4.71 -28.52 -9.34
CA GLY A 651 5.88 -27.78 -8.91
C GLY A 651 6.02 -27.83 -7.38
N ASP A 652 6.37 -26.68 -6.79
CA ASP A 652 6.46 -26.49 -5.34
C ASP A 652 5.24 -25.78 -4.72
N LEU A 653 4.11 -25.73 -5.44
CA LEU A 653 2.86 -25.14 -4.92
C LEU A 653 2.42 -25.79 -3.59
N ILE A 654 2.64 -27.11 -3.49
CA ILE A 654 2.41 -27.92 -2.29
C ILE A 654 3.52 -28.97 -2.25
N ALA A 655 4.15 -29.16 -1.09
CA ALA A 655 5.23 -30.15 -0.91
C ALA A 655 4.76 -31.40 -0.14
N GLY A 656 3.57 -31.34 0.45
CA GLY A 656 2.96 -32.42 1.21
C GLY A 656 1.69 -31.94 1.93
N PRO A 657 0.95 -32.84 2.60
CA PRO A 657 -0.26 -32.48 3.34
C PRO A 657 0.00 -31.34 4.35
N GLY A 658 -0.61 -30.18 4.10
CA GLY A 658 -0.44 -29.01 4.94
C GLY A 658 0.95 -28.36 4.89
N LYS A 659 1.77 -28.58 3.83
CA LYS A 659 3.15 -28.09 3.72
C LYS A 659 3.44 -27.46 2.35
N VAL A 660 4.21 -26.37 2.35
CA VAL A 660 4.88 -25.80 1.16
C VAL A 660 6.39 -26.04 1.27
N TRP A 661 7.09 -26.04 0.13
CA TRP A 661 8.56 -26.20 0.11
C TRP A 661 9.27 -25.00 0.75
N SER A 662 8.85 -23.78 0.40
CA SER A 662 9.47 -22.55 0.89
C SER A 662 8.43 -21.48 1.20
N LEU A 663 8.27 -21.14 2.49
CA LEU A 663 7.47 -19.99 2.89
C LEU A 663 8.10 -18.66 2.44
N ALA A 664 9.42 -18.60 2.25
CA ALA A 664 10.07 -17.39 1.78
C ALA A 664 9.78 -17.10 0.29
N ALA A 665 9.39 -18.12 -0.48
CA ALA A 665 9.05 -17.98 -1.90
C ALA A 665 7.69 -17.31 -2.10
N THR A 666 6.78 -17.40 -1.11
CA THR A 666 5.47 -16.74 -1.14
C THR A 666 5.51 -15.25 -0.77
N GLN A 667 6.68 -14.72 -0.40
CA GLN A 667 6.86 -13.30 -0.07
C GLN A 667 7.46 -12.53 -1.26
N TRP A 668 6.63 -11.79 -1.99
CA TRP A 668 7.04 -11.14 -3.22
C TRP A 668 7.45 -9.68 -3.06
N SER A 669 6.88 -8.98 -2.08
CA SER A 669 7.22 -7.59 -1.77
C SER A 669 7.72 -7.42 -0.34
N TYR A 670 8.49 -6.36 -0.10
CA TYR A 670 8.89 -5.94 1.24
C TYR A 670 7.64 -5.69 2.09
N ASN A 671 7.50 -6.44 3.19
CA ASN A 671 6.29 -6.53 4.01
C ASN A 671 5.00 -7.03 3.33
N GLY A 672 4.99 -7.36 2.04
CA GLY A 672 3.84 -7.93 1.34
C GLY A 672 3.60 -9.41 1.71
N ALA A 673 2.38 -9.89 1.45
CA ALA A 673 1.99 -11.30 1.63
C ALA A 673 1.32 -11.90 0.38
N GLU A 674 1.49 -11.30 -0.80
CA GLU A 674 0.73 -11.55 -2.03
C GLU A 674 0.74 -13.01 -2.50
N GLY A 675 1.85 -13.73 -2.27
CA GLY A 675 1.99 -15.13 -2.67
C GLY A 675 1.25 -16.13 -1.77
N LEU A 676 0.92 -15.76 -0.53
CA LEU A 676 0.09 -16.61 0.34
C LEU A 676 -1.36 -16.75 -0.17
N PRO A 677 -2.13 -15.66 -0.41
CA PRO A 677 -3.45 -15.74 -1.01
C PRO A 677 -3.42 -16.29 -2.45
N ALA A 678 -2.36 -16.04 -3.23
CA ALA A 678 -2.20 -16.67 -4.55
C ALA A 678 -2.09 -18.19 -4.42
N THR A 679 -1.24 -18.68 -3.50
CA THR A 679 -1.12 -20.13 -3.21
C THR A 679 -2.48 -20.72 -2.82
N ILE A 680 -3.24 -20.06 -1.95
CA ILE A 680 -4.57 -20.51 -1.55
C ILE A 680 -5.54 -20.55 -2.75
N ALA A 681 -5.57 -19.51 -3.58
CA ALA A 681 -6.45 -19.44 -4.74
C ALA A 681 -6.14 -20.58 -5.74
N SER A 682 -4.86 -20.84 -5.99
CA SER A 682 -4.36 -21.92 -6.85
C SER A 682 -4.71 -23.30 -6.30
N LEU A 683 -4.50 -23.53 -5.00
CA LEU A 683 -4.86 -24.78 -4.32
C LEU A 683 -6.36 -25.05 -4.38
N LEU A 684 -7.19 -24.04 -4.16
CA LEU A 684 -8.65 -24.19 -4.24
C LEU A 684 -9.13 -24.46 -5.68
N ASP A 685 -8.43 -23.96 -6.71
CA ASP A 685 -8.74 -24.33 -8.11
C ASP A 685 -8.39 -25.80 -8.40
N LEU A 686 -7.22 -26.26 -7.94
CA LEU A 686 -6.84 -27.68 -8.06
C LEU A 686 -7.81 -28.60 -7.32
N ARG A 687 -8.27 -28.19 -6.14
CA ARG A 687 -9.27 -28.92 -5.37
C ARG A 687 -10.59 -29.05 -6.11
N ASP A 688 -11.10 -27.96 -6.70
CA ASP A 688 -12.37 -27.94 -7.43
C ASP A 688 -12.35 -28.81 -8.70
N ARG A 689 -11.17 -29.15 -9.22
CA ARG A 689 -10.97 -30.02 -10.39
C ARG A 689 -11.00 -31.52 -10.06
N GLY A 690 -11.01 -31.91 -8.78
CA GLY A 690 -11.15 -33.30 -8.36
C GLY A 690 -10.00 -34.22 -8.77
N LEU A 691 -8.75 -33.74 -8.64
CA LEU A 691 -7.55 -34.48 -9.01
C LEU A 691 -7.31 -35.71 -8.11
N ASP A 692 -6.77 -36.78 -8.69
CA ASP A 692 -6.53 -38.05 -7.99
C ASP A 692 -5.20 -38.06 -7.23
N VAL A 693 -4.14 -37.49 -7.82
CA VAL A 693 -2.82 -37.40 -7.20
C VAL A 693 -2.10 -36.12 -7.60
N LEU A 694 -1.41 -35.51 -6.63
CA LEU A 694 -0.45 -34.43 -6.89
C LEU A 694 0.97 -34.96 -6.82
N LEU A 695 1.79 -34.51 -7.76
CA LEU A 695 3.19 -34.87 -7.92
C LEU A 695 4.05 -33.59 -7.75
N PRO A 696 4.53 -33.31 -6.53
CA PRO A 696 5.29 -32.11 -6.25
C PRO A 696 6.78 -32.26 -6.58
N SER A 697 7.44 -31.17 -6.96
CA SER A 697 8.89 -31.21 -7.25
C SER A 697 9.71 -31.52 -5.99
N HIS A 698 9.18 -31.24 -4.82
CA HIS A 698 9.75 -31.67 -3.54
C HIS A 698 8.68 -32.34 -2.68
N GLY A 699 8.93 -33.59 -2.25
CA GLY A 699 8.05 -34.36 -1.37
C GLY A 699 7.44 -35.60 -2.02
N GLU A 700 6.70 -36.37 -1.21
CA GLU A 700 6.07 -37.60 -1.70
C GLU A 700 4.80 -37.32 -2.52
N PRO A 701 4.41 -38.21 -3.45
CA PRO A 701 3.10 -38.16 -4.11
C PRO A 701 1.95 -38.02 -3.11
N ILE A 702 1.01 -37.12 -3.41
CA ILE A 702 -0.04 -36.73 -2.46
C ILE A 702 -1.39 -37.30 -2.91
N ALA A 703 -1.92 -38.24 -2.12
CA ALA A 703 -3.30 -38.72 -2.18
C ALA A 703 -3.78 -39.11 -0.76
N PRO A 704 -5.03 -38.81 -0.36
CA PRO A 704 -6.06 -38.09 -1.12
C PRO A 704 -5.76 -36.58 -1.22
N VAL A 705 -6.10 -35.98 -2.37
CA VAL A 705 -5.75 -34.59 -2.71
C VAL A 705 -6.51 -33.56 -1.86
N ALA A 706 -7.85 -33.67 -1.78
CA ALA A 706 -8.67 -32.66 -1.12
C ALA A 706 -8.31 -32.43 0.36
N PRO A 707 -8.15 -33.47 1.21
CA PRO A 707 -7.75 -33.28 2.61
C PRO A 707 -6.36 -32.65 2.76
N ALA A 708 -5.42 -32.98 1.87
CA ALA A 708 -4.07 -32.41 1.89
C ALA A 708 -4.08 -30.91 1.55
N ILE A 709 -4.89 -30.52 0.56
CA ILE A 709 -5.12 -29.12 0.19
C ILE A 709 -5.85 -28.37 1.31
N ASP A 710 -6.92 -28.94 1.87
CA ASP A 710 -7.74 -28.29 2.91
C ASP A 710 -6.89 -27.96 4.13
N LEU A 711 -6.05 -28.89 4.58
CA LEU A 711 -5.11 -28.66 5.67
C LEU A 711 -4.09 -27.56 5.35
N LEU A 712 -3.62 -27.46 4.10
CA LEU A 712 -2.69 -26.40 3.71
C LEU A 712 -3.38 -25.04 3.65
N VAL A 713 -4.57 -24.97 3.05
CA VAL A 713 -5.38 -23.75 3.00
C VAL A 713 -5.69 -23.25 4.41
N GLU A 714 -6.06 -24.14 5.33
CA GLU A 714 -6.29 -23.80 6.74
C GLU A 714 -5.05 -23.14 7.37
N ARG A 715 -3.87 -23.78 7.22
CA ARG A 715 -2.61 -23.28 7.80
C ARG A 715 -2.16 -21.96 7.18
N LEU A 716 -2.25 -21.82 5.86
CA LEU A 716 -1.90 -20.57 5.18
C LEU A 716 -2.88 -19.45 5.52
N TRP A 717 -4.17 -19.75 5.65
CA TRP A 717 -5.17 -18.78 6.07
C TRP A 717 -4.93 -18.30 7.49
N HIS A 718 -4.57 -19.21 8.40
CA HIS A 718 -4.14 -18.84 9.75
C HIS A 718 -2.93 -17.90 9.70
N LEU A 719 -1.91 -18.22 8.90
CA LEU A 719 -0.72 -17.35 8.75
C LEU A 719 -1.06 -15.96 8.20
N ILE A 720 -1.94 -15.86 7.20
CA ILE A 720 -2.40 -14.57 6.64
C ILE A 720 -3.05 -13.72 7.74
N ARG A 721 -3.93 -14.33 8.55
CA ARG A 721 -4.66 -13.66 9.63
C ARG A 721 -3.72 -13.12 10.70
N GLU A 722 -2.78 -13.94 11.17
CA GLU A 722 -1.83 -13.57 12.23
C GLU A 722 -0.82 -12.51 11.79
N ARG A 723 -0.47 -12.44 10.49
CA ARG A 723 0.55 -11.50 10.00
C ARG A 723 0.03 -10.07 9.91
N ARG A 724 -0.77 -9.76 8.88
CA ARG A 724 -1.36 -8.43 8.64
C ARG A 724 -2.84 -8.49 8.29
N GLY A 725 -3.39 -9.69 8.06
CA GLY A 725 -4.75 -9.90 7.58
C GLY A 725 -5.01 -9.22 6.23
N GLU A 726 -4.03 -9.24 5.33
CA GLU A 726 -4.20 -8.84 3.94
C GLU A 726 -5.15 -9.82 3.22
N ASN A 727 -5.86 -9.36 2.18
CA ASN A 727 -6.73 -10.21 1.34
C ASN A 727 -7.85 -10.98 2.09
N GLN A 728 -8.41 -10.44 3.19
CA GLN A 728 -9.53 -11.09 3.93
C GLN A 728 -10.76 -11.40 3.07
N ARG A 729 -10.97 -10.66 1.98
CA ARG A 729 -12.08 -10.88 1.05
C ARG A 729 -11.85 -12.02 0.05
N LEU A 730 -10.68 -12.69 0.05
CA LEU A 730 -10.30 -13.71 -0.94
C LEU A 730 -11.40 -14.75 -1.19
N ILE A 731 -11.91 -15.38 -0.12
CA ILE A 731 -12.92 -16.44 -0.22
C ILE A 731 -14.25 -15.91 -0.78
N VAL A 732 -14.64 -14.70 -0.39
CA VAL A 732 -15.86 -14.04 -0.89
C VAL A 732 -15.70 -13.68 -2.36
N LEU A 733 -14.57 -13.07 -2.75
CA LEU A 733 -14.27 -12.68 -4.12
C LEU A 733 -14.17 -13.89 -5.05
N ARG A 734 -13.66 -15.03 -4.58
CA ARG A 734 -13.67 -16.29 -5.33
C ARG A 734 -15.09 -16.79 -5.60
N ARG A 735 -15.97 -16.69 -4.60
CA ARG A 735 -17.35 -17.20 -4.69
C ARG A 735 -18.25 -16.30 -5.52
N GLU A 736 -18.10 -14.99 -5.34
CA GLU A 736 -18.95 -13.94 -5.92
C GLU A 736 -18.10 -12.80 -6.49
N PRO A 737 -17.30 -13.06 -7.55
CA PRO A 737 -16.43 -12.04 -8.13
C PRO A 737 -17.22 -10.90 -8.79
N TYR A 738 -18.41 -11.20 -9.33
CA TYR A 738 -19.24 -10.24 -10.05
C TYR A 738 -20.40 -9.72 -9.19
N VAL A 739 -20.72 -8.43 -9.35
CA VAL A 739 -21.93 -7.80 -8.84
C VAL A 739 -22.71 -7.16 -9.99
N ALA A 740 -24.04 -7.28 -9.98
CA ALA A 740 -24.90 -6.60 -10.93
C ALA A 740 -25.09 -5.13 -10.52
N LEU A 741 -24.70 -4.20 -11.40
CA LEU A 741 -25.02 -2.77 -11.28
C LEU A 741 -26.42 -2.49 -11.82
N THR A 742 -26.74 -3.18 -12.92
CA THR A 742 -28.09 -3.32 -13.48
C THR A 742 -28.26 -4.78 -13.92
N PRO A 743 -29.47 -5.24 -14.28
CA PRO A 743 -29.68 -6.61 -14.75
C PRO A 743 -28.73 -7.08 -15.87
N HIS A 744 -28.30 -6.19 -16.75
CA HIS A 744 -27.42 -6.49 -17.89
C HIS A 744 -26.05 -5.80 -17.84
N LEU A 745 -25.66 -5.21 -16.71
CA LEU A 745 -24.35 -4.61 -16.50
C LEU A 745 -23.74 -5.10 -15.19
N LEU A 746 -22.60 -5.79 -15.29
CA LEU A 746 -21.87 -6.33 -14.13
C LEU A 746 -20.55 -5.59 -13.90
N LEU A 747 -20.10 -5.60 -12.64
CA LEU A 747 -18.77 -5.20 -12.21
C LEU A 747 -18.03 -6.42 -11.63
N ASN A 748 -16.80 -6.67 -12.09
CA ASN A 748 -15.87 -7.58 -11.43
C ASN A 748 -15.18 -6.87 -10.26
N ARG A 749 -15.47 -7.32 -9.04
CA ARG A 749 -14.95 -6.76 -7.77
C ARG A 749 -13.62 -7.36 -7.31
N SER A 750 -13.10 -8.35 -8.05
CA SER A 750 -11.86 -9.05 -7.73
C SER A 750 -10.67 -8.59 -8.57
N SER A 751 -10.93 -7.81 -9.60
CA SER A 751 -9.91 -7.24 -10.48
C SER A 751 -9.24 -6.02 -9.85
N MET A 752 -7.99 -5.73 -10.24
CA MET A 752 -7.22 -4.58 -9.74
C MET A 752 -7.71 -3.26 -10.34
N SER A 753 -7.85 -3.21 -11.66
CA SER A 753 -8.73 -2.26 -12.34
C SER A 753 -10.12 -2.87 -12.46
N ASN A 754 -11.17 -2.07 -12.38
CA ASN A 754 -12.53 -2.53 -12.56
C ASN A 754 -12.70 -3.03 -13.99
N SER A 755 -13.16 -4.27 -14.12
CA SER A 755 -13.63 -4.84 -15.36
C SER A 755 -15.15 -4.89 -15.35
N TYR A 756 -15.78 -4.44 -16.44
CA TYR A 756 -17.23 -4.41 -16.58
C TYR A 756 -17.71 -5.38 -17.65
N VAL A 757 -18.88 -5.97 -17.44
CA VAL A 757 -19.47 -6.93 -18.38
C VAL A 757 -20.85 -6.45 -18.79
N ILE A 758 -21.06 -6.24 -20.09
CA ILE A 758 -22.39 -6.01 -20.67
C ILE A 758 -22.94 -7.36 -21.12
N LEU A 759 -24.13 -7.72 -20.63
CA LEU A 759 -24.82 -8.97 -20.95
C LEU A 759 -25.83 -8.74 -22.07
N SER A 760 -25.79 -9.57 -23.11
CA SER A 760 -26.81 -9.62 -24.15
C SER A 760 -27.88 -10.66 -23.83
N ARG A 761 -29.11 -10.43 -24.29
CA ARG A 761 -30.18 -11.43 -24.25
C ARG A 761 -29.87 -12.70 -25.04
N SER A 762 -28.88 -12.66 -25.92
CA SER A 762 -28.38 -13.80 -26.69
C SER A 762 -27.48 -14.77 -25.91
N GLY A 763 -27.17 -14.48 -24.63
CA GLY A 763 -26.18 -15.24 -23.85
C GLY A 763 -24.73 -14.83 -24.14
N ARG A 764 -24.51 -13.80 -24.95
CA ARG A 764 -23.18 -13.24 -25.26
C ARG A 764 -22.81 -12.11 -24.29
N ALA A 765 -21.52 -11.93 -24.09
CA ALA A 765 -20.97 -10.86 -23.25
C ALA A 765 -19.94 -9.99 -24.00
N LEU A 766 -19.90 -8.70 -23.64
CA LEU A 766 -18.86 -7.75 -24.03
C LEU A 766 -18.19 -7.23 -22.76
N LEU A 767 -16.85 -7.23 -22.74
CA LEU A 767 -16.09 -6.74 -21.61
C LEU A 767 -15.57 -5.32 -21.90
N ILE A 768 -15.60 -4.45 -20.89
CA ILE A 768 -14.92 -3.16 -20.89
C ILE A 768 -13.84 -3.23 -19.82
N ASP A 769 -12.58 -3.07 -20.26
CA ASP A 769 -11.35 -3.30 -19.52
C ASP A 769 -11.23 -4.73 -18.97
N PHE A 770 -10.06 -5.33 -19.13
CA PHE A 770 -9.74 -6.67 -18.63
C PHE A 770 -8.21 -6.87 -18.55
N GLY A 771 -7.59 -6.38 -17.48
CA GLY A 771 -6.19 -6.67 -17.16
C GLY A 771 -6.05 -7.80 -16.16
N TYR A 772 -5.99 -7.47 -14.87
CA TYR A 772 -5.75 -8.43 -13.78
C TYR A 772 -7.04 -8.95 -13.15
N ASP A 773 -7.73 -9.89 -13.83
CA ASP A 773 -9.04 -10.48 -13.46
C ASP A 773 -9.25 -10.77 -11.96
N PHE A 774 -8.24 -11.33 -11.28
CA PHE A 774 -8.28 -11.68 -9.87
C PHE A 774 -6.96 -11.32 -9.19
N CYS A 775 -6.96 -10.25 -8.39
CA CYS A 775 -5.77 -9.70 -7.76
C CYS A 775 -5.61 -10.19 -6.31
N THR A 776 -4.43 -10.73 -5.98
CA THR A 776 -4.05 -11.09 -4.59
C THR A 776 -3.04 -10.09 -3.99
N GLY A 777 -2.89 -8.93 -4.64
CA GLY A 777 -1.81 -7.96 -4.44
C GLY A 777 -0.91 -7.89 -5.67
N ILE A 778 -0.14 -6.80 -5.80
CA ILE A 778 0.77 -6.58 -6.94
C ILE A 778 2.21 -6.80 -6.46
N PRO A 779 2.91 -7.84 -6.97
CA PRO A 779 4.33 -8.05 -6.66
C PRO A 779 5.18 -6.81 -7.01
N ALA A 780 6.11 -6.47 -6.13
CA ALA A 780 7.13 -5.47 -6.40
C ALA A 780 7.97 -5.84 -7.63
N GLY A 781 8.29 -4.83 -8.45
CA GLY A 781 8.91 -4.99 -9.76
C GLY A 781 8.00 -4.51 -10.89
N ALA A 782 8.58 -4.39 -12.09
CA ALA A 782 7.90 -3.99 -13.32
C ALA A 782 8.33 -4.88 -14.52
N ASP A 783 8.85 -6.07 -14.22
CA ASP A 783 9.19 -7.10 -15.20
C ASP A 783 7.99 -8.03 -15.45
N ARG A 784 8.02 -8.76 -16.56
CA ARG A 784 6.97 -9.73 -16.91
C ARG A 784 6.67 -10.70 -15.77
N ALA A 785 7.70 -11.21 -15.10
CA ALA A 785 7.51 -12.16 -14.02
C ALA A 785 6.83 -11.51 -12.80
N SER A 786 6.70 -10.19 -12.69
CA SER A 786 5.98 -9.53 -11.58
C SER A 786 4.52 -9.24 -11.91
N ARG A 787 4.04 -9.60 -13.11
CA ARG A 787 2.68 -9.36 -13.58
C ARG A 787 2.09 -10.64 -14.17
N ARG A 788 0.86 -10.99 -13.76
CA ARG A 788 0.19 -12.18 -14.28
C ARG A 788 -1.30 -11.92 -14.47
N PRO A 789 -1.79 -11.78 -15.72
CA PRO A 789 -3.21 -11.88 -15.99
C PRO A 789 -3.70 -13.29 -15.69
N TRP A 790 -4.97 -13.42 -15.31
CA TRP A 790 -5.59 -14.70 -15.00
C TRP A 790 -7.01 -14.74 -15.58
N LEU A 791 -7.64 -15.92 -15.63
CA LEU A 791 -9.05 -16.11 -16.05
C LEU A 791 -9.86 -16.80 -14.94
N TYR A 792 -9.47 -16.57 -13.69
CA TYR A 792 -9.96 -17.28 -12.52
C TYR A 792 -11.47 -17.14 -12.33
N THR A 793 -12.02 -15.96 -12.67
CA THR A 793 -13.41 -15.64 -12.41
C THR A 793 -14.35 -16.03 -13.55
N LEU A 794 -13.85 -16.28 -14.77
CA LEU A 794 -14.70 -16.54 -15.94
C LEU A 794 -15.62 -17.75 -15.78
N PRO A 795 -15.18 -18.89 -15.20
CA PRO A 795 -16.09 -20.00 -14.93
C PRO A 795 -17.23 -19.64 -13.97
N ARG A 796 -17.07 -18.61 -13.14
CA ARG A 796 -18.14 -18.07 -12.28
C ARG A 796 -19.05 -17.16 -13.08
N LEU A 797 -18.51 -16.26 -13.91
CA LEU A 797 -19.31 -15.41 -14.82
C LEU A 797 -20.29 -16.24 -15.64
N LYS A 798 -19.79 -17.26 -16.34
CA LYS A 798 -20.59 -18.15 -17.19
C LYS A 798 -21.69 -18.87 -16.42
N ARG A 799 -21.35 -19.46 -15.26
CA ARG A 799 -22.32 -20.23 -14.46
C ARG A 799 -23.37 -19.36 -13.76
N GLN A 800 -22.99 -18.19 -13.24
CA GLN A 800 -23.88 -17.34 -12.45
C GLN A 800 -24.79 -16.49 -13.33
N PHE A 801 -24.33 -16.05 -14.50
CA PHE A 801 -25.04 -15.10 -15.36
C PHE A 801 -25.43 -15.67 -16.72
N GLY A 802 -25.23 -16.97 -16.94
CA GLY A 802 -25.63 -17.63 -18.19
C GLY A 802 -24.88 -17.16 -19.42
N VAL A 803 -23.64 -16.68 -19.26
CA VAL A 803 -22.79 -16.28 -20.39
C VAL A 803 -22.31 -17.53 -21.11
N GLU A 804 -22.67 -17.66 -22.37
CA GLU A 804 -22.27 -18.77 -23.26
C GLU A 804 -20.94 -18.47 -23.96
N ALA A 805 -20.71 -17.21 -24.34
CA ALA A 805 -19.47 -16.77 -24.99
C ALA A 805 -19.20 -15.28 -24.75
N ILE A 806 -17.92 -14.92 -24.73
CA ILE A 806 -17.45 -13.54 -24.67
C ILE A 806 -17.07 -13.13 -26.09
N ASP A 807 -17.87 -12.28 -26.73
CA ASP A 807 -17.68 -11.92 -28.14
C ASP A 807 -16.46 -11.01 -28.33
N ALA A 808 -16.33 -9.99 -27.48
CA ALA A 808 -15.25 -9.02 -27.58
C ALA A 808 -14.90 -8.35 -26.24
N VAL A 809 -13.73 -7.71 -26.21
CA VAL A 809 -13.25 -6.86 -25.11
C VAL A 809 -12.77 -5.52 -25.67
N LEU A 810 -13.09 -4.42 -24.97
CA LEU A 810 -12.65 -3.06 -25.31
C LEU A 810 -11.86 -2.43 -24.15
N PRO A 811 -10.78 -1.68 -24.45
CA PRO A 811 -10.09 -0.85 -23.47
C PRO A 811 -10.66 0.58 -23.41
N THR A 812 -10.70 1.17 -22.22
CA THR A 812 -10.85 2.61 -22.02
C THR A 812 -9.52 3.34 -22.28
N HIS A 813 -8.39 2.71 -21.95
CA HIS A 813 -7.02 3.19 -22.23
C HIS A 813 -6.01 2.03 -22.21
N PHE A 814 -4.73 2.33 -22.47
CA PHE A 814 -3.70 1.34 -22.81
C PHE A 814 -2.90 0.74 -21.64
N HIS A 815 -3.16 1.13 -20.39
CA HIS A 815 -2.36 0.68 -19.24
C HIS A 815 -2.52 -0.83 -19.00
N ASP A 816 -1.45 -1.46 -18.50
CA ASP A 816 -1.32 -2.90 -18.36
C ASP A 816 -2.41 -3.52 -17.50
N ASP A 817 -2.77 -2.88 -16.41
CA ASP A 817 -3.87 -3.29 -15.54
C ASP A 817 -5.25 -3.21 -16.19
N HIS A 818 -5.42 -2.55 -17.34
CA HIS A 818 -6.66 -2.55 -18.13
C HIS A 818 -6.63 -3.53 -19.31
N VAL A 819 -5.45 -3.93 -19.81
CA VAL A 819 -5.34 -4.69 -21.08
C VAL A 819 -4.56 -6.00 -21.00
N ALA A 820 -3.85 -6.28 -19.90
CA ALA A 820 -2.97 -7.45 -19.76
C ALA A 820 -3.66 -8.79 -20.06
N GLY A 821 -4.96 -8.90 -19.77
CA GLY A 821 -5.74 -10.12 -19.97
C GLY A 821 -6.26 -10.34 -21.39
N PHE A 822 -6.10 -9.39 -22.32
CA PHE A 822 -6.71 -9.45 -23.66
C PHE A 822 -6.20 -10.61 -24.50
N ASN A 823 -4.87 -10.80 -24.56
CA ASN A 823 -4.27 -11.90 -25.29
C ASN A 823 -4.70 -13.27 -24.72
N LEU A 824 -4.87 -13.34 -23.39
CA LEU A 824 -5.30 -14.57 -22.72
C LEU A 824 -6.78 -14.86 -22.98
N LEU A 825 -7.66 -13.86 -22.90
CA LEU A 825 -9.07 -13.96 -23.32
C LEU A 825 -9.18 -14.42 -24.76
N ARG A 826 -8.45 -13.79 -25.68
CA ARG A 826 -8.45 -14.16 -27.10
C ARG A 826 -8.03 -15.63 -27.28
N ALA A 827 -6.95 -16.05 -26.63
CA ALA A 827 -6.40 -17.39 -26.79
C ALA A 827 -7.32 -18.50 -26.23
N VAL A 828 -8.02 -18.23 -25.13
CA VAL A 828 -8.81 -19.24 -24.39
C VAL A 828 -10.30 -19.19 -24.75
N GLU A 829 -10.87 -17.99 -24.85
CA GLU A 829 -12.30 -17.76 -25.09
C GLU A 829 -12.62 -17.43 -26.55
N GLY A 830 -11.61 -17.19 -27.40
CA GLY A 830 -11.80 -16.80 -28.80
C GLY A 830 -12.38 -15.38 -28.97
N SER A 831 -12.35 -14.57 -27.91
CA SER A 831 -12.87 -13.20 -27.91
C SER A 831 -12.08 -12.29 -28.85
N GLN A 832 -12.79 -11.39 -29.53
CA GLN A 832 -12.16 -10.35 -30.35
C GLN A 832 -11.64 -9.21 -29.47
N VAL A 833 -10.52 -8.60 -29.87
CA VAL A 833 -10.04 -7.35 -29.29
C VAL A 833 -10.53 -6.20 -30.16
N TRP A 834 -11.38 -5.35 -29.61
CA TRP A 834 -11.80 -4.12 -30.25
C TRP A 834 -11.09 -2.96 -29.58
N ALA A 835 -10.43 -2.11 -30.34
CA ALA A 835 -9.68 -0.98 -29.78
C ALA A 835 -10.09 0.33 -30.44
N PRO A 836 -10.15 1.44 -29.69
CA PRO A 836 -10.36 2.76 -30.27
C PRO A 836 -9.18 3.12 -31.18
N GLU A 837 -9.42 3.84 -32.27
CA GLU A 837 -8.36 4.26 -33.21
C GLU A 837 -7.23 5.06 -32.55
N SER A 838 -7.50 5.75 -31.43
CA SER A 838 -6.49 6.48 -30.64
C SER A 838 -5.52 5.57 -29.89
N ILE A 839 -5.89 4.30 -29.65
CA ILE A 839 -5.16 3.35 -28.79
C ILE A 839 -4.65 2.15 -29.59
N ALA A 840 -5.30 1.76 -30.69
CA ALA A 840 -5.01 0.54 -31.44
C ALA A 840 -3.51 0.35 -31.76
N GLY A 841 -2.85 1.38 -32.30
CA GLY A 841 -1.43 1.30 -32.62
C GLY A 841 -0.50 1.17 -31.40
N ILE A 842 -0.92 1.62 -30.21
CA ILE A 842 -0.17 1.43 -28.95
C ILE A 842 -0.24 -0.04 -28.52
N LEU A 843 -1.39 -0.67 -28.66
CA LEU A 843 -1.59 -2.08 -28.32
C LEU A 843 -0.87 -3.01 -29.29
N GLU A 844 -0.91 -2.72 -30.59
CA GLU A 844 -0.29 -3.57 -31.61
C GLU A 844 1.24 -3.45 -31.65
N GLU A 845 1.80 -2.29 -31.27
CA GLU A 845 3.23 -2.02 -31.34
C GLU A 845 3.75 -1.22 -30.12
N PRO A 846 3.63 -1.73 -28.88
CA PRO A 846 3.93 -0.97 -27.67
C PRO A 846 5.38 -0.48 -27.61
N TRP A 847 6.34 -1.21 -28.18
CA TRP A 847 7.76 -0.83 -28.23
C TRP A 847 8.04 0.47 -29.01
N ARG A 848 7.11 0.94 -29.84
CA ARG A 848 7.25 2.20 -30.59
C ARG A 848 7.07 3.44 -29.71
N TYR A 849 6.54 3.29 -28.49
CA TYR A 849 6.15 4.38 -27.62
C TYR A 849 6.99 4.42 -26.32
N ASP A 850 7.24 5.63 -25.81
CA ASP A 850 7.72 5.86 -24.43
C ASP A 850 6.55 6.33 -23.56
N LEU A 851 5.67 5.38 -23.23
CA LEU A 851 4.52 5.62 -22.36
C LEU A 851 4.67 4.72 -21.13
N PRO A 852 4.20 5.17 -19.94
CA PRO A 852 4.26 4.33 -18.75
C PRO A 852 3.20 3.22 -18.84
N CYS A 853 3.38 2.17 -18.05
CA CYS A 853 2.40 1.08 -17.87
C CYS A 853 2.03 0.34 -19.18
N LEU A 854 2.93 0.24 -20.16
CA LEU A 854 2.68 -0.55 -21.38
C LEU A 854 2.75 -2.05 -21.10
N TRP A 855 1.83 -2.82 -21.68
CA TRP A 855 1.92 -4.28 -21.67
C TRP A 855 3.06 -4.78 -22.57
N TYR A 856 3.72 -5.85 -22.14
CA TYR A 856 4.97 -6.33 -22.75
C TYR A 856 4.79 -6.91 -24.16
N ASP A 857 3.70 -7.61 -24.39
CA ASP A 857 3.42 -8.26 -25.68
C ASP A 857 2.49 -7.38 -26.51
N PRO A 858 2.69 -7.32 -27.84
CA PRO A 858 1.69 -6.75 -28.72
C PRO A 858 0.35 -7.49 -28.58
N ILE A 859 -0.73 -6.72 -28.61
CA ILE A 859 -2.11 -7.19 -28.53
C ILE A 859 -2.74 -6.95 -29.91
N PRO A 860 -2.96 -7.99 -30.73
CA PRO A 860 -3.57 -7.84 -32.04
C PRO A 860 -5.00 -7.30 -31.94
N VAL A 861 -5.30 -6.25 -32.69
CA VAL A 861 -6.63 -5.63 -32.71
C VAL A 861 -7.44 -6.18 -33.89
N ASP A 862 -8.55 -6.87 -33.59
CA ASP A 862 -9.42 -7.43 -34.64
C ASP A 862 -10.32 -6.37 -35.28
N ARG A 863 -10.66 -5.33 -34.51
CA ARG A 863 -11.53 -4.24 -34.96
C ARG A 863 -11.08 -2.91 -34.38
N VAL A 864 -10.68 -2.00 -35.25
CA VAL A 864 -10.43 -0.60 -34.89
C VAL A 864 -11.77 0.15 -34.90
N LEU A 865 -12.07 0.84 -33.80
CA LEU A 865 -13.32 1.59 -33.63
C LEU A 865 -13.08 3.09 -33.86
N PRO A 866 -13.85 3.75 -34.75
CA PRO A 866 -13.77 5.19 -34.95
C PRO A 866 -14.27 5.95 -33.71
N LEU A 867 -13.72 7.15 -33.48
CA LEU A 867 -14.22 8.04 -32.43
C LEU A 867 -15.43 8.85 -32.93
N GLU A 868 -16.33 9.19 -32.01
CA GLU A 868 -17.55 9.97 -32.22
C GLU A 868 -18.57 9.37 -33.20
N GLU A 869 -18.39 8.10 -33.58
CA GLU A 869 -19.31 7.35 -34.43
C GLU A 869 -19.95 6.17 -33.65
N PRO A 870 -21.27 5.95 -33.77
CA PRO A 870 -21.93 4.83 -33.11
C PRO A 870 -21.51 3.46 -33.68
N VAL A 871 -21.21 2.53 -32.78
CA VAL A 871 -20.83 1.14 -33.07
C VAL A 871 -21.85 0.20 -32.43
N ARG A 872 -22.47 -0.64 -33.26
CA ARG A 872 -23.44 -1.63 -32.78
C ARG A 872 -22.75 -2.93 -32.34
N TRP A 873 -23.13 -3.44 -31.16
CA TRP A 873 -22.85 -4.80 -30.69
C TRP A 873 -24.14 -5.40 -30.12
N GLN A 874 -24.61 -6.51 -30.71
CA GLN A 874 -25.90 -7.13 -30.35
C GLN A 874 -27.06 -6.10 -30.35
N GLU A 875 -27.77 -5.97 -29.23
CA GLU A 875 -28.82 -4.96 -29.01
C GLU A 875 -28.30 -3.58 -28.56
N TYR A 876 -27.02 -3.44 -28.28
CA TYR A 876 -26.42 -2.22 -27.74
C TYR A 876 -25.76 -1.38 -28.83
N GLU A 877 -25.81 -0.07 -28.64
CA GLU A 877 -25.07 0.92 -29.42
C GLU A 877 -24.07 1.60 -28.48
N LEU A 878 -22.79 1.55 -28.84
CA LEU A 878 -21.70 2.16 -28.09
C LEU A 878 -21.10 3.29 -28.92
N THR A 879 -20.84 4.44 -28.32
CA THR A 879 -20.11 5.53 -28.98
C THR A 879 -18.89 5.89 -28.14
N LEU A 880 -17.72 5.94 -28.78
CA LEU A 880 -16.46 6.23 -28.12
C LEU A 880 -16.07 7.68 -28.35
N TYR A 881 -15.76 8.42 -27.30
CA TYR A 881 -15.39 9.83 -27.38
C TYR A 881 -13.96 10.05 -26.90
N PRO A 882 -13.19 10.97 -27.50
CA PRO A 882 -11.90 11.37 -26.93
C PRO A 882 -12.08 11.89 -25.50
N GLN A 883 -11.34 11.33 -24.55
CA GLN A 883 -11.37 11.73 -23.14
C GLN A 883 -9.94 11.88 -22.62
N PRO A 884 -9.24 12.97 -22.97
CA PRO A 884 -7.90 13.18 -22.49
C PRO A 884 -7.91 13.59 -21.00
N GLY A 885 -6.80 13.37 -20.31
CA GLY A 885 -6.64 13.69 -18.89
C GLY A 885 -5.73 12.71 -18.19
N HIS A 886 -6.25 11.54 -17.81
CA HIS A 886 -5.42 10.49 -17.24
C HIS A 886 -4.34 10.03 -18.25
N THR A 887 -4.76 9.76 -19.49
CA THR A 887 -3.87 9.63 -20.64
C THR A 887 -4.37 10.43 -21.82
N ARG A 888 -3.46 10.86 -22.70
CA ARG A 888 -3.79 11.58 -23.93
C ARG A 888 -4.72 10.79 -24.86
N HIS A 889 -4.58 9.46 -24.86
CA HIS A 889 -5.23 8.56 -25.82
C HIS A 889 -6.52 7.92 -25.29
N ALA A 890 -6.85 8.14 -24.02
CA ALA A 890 -8.02 7.56 -23.35
C ALA A 890 -9.33 7.97 -24.02
N VAL A 891 -10.34 7.11 -23.89
CA VAL A 891 -11.69 7.33 -24.42
C VAL A 891 -12.75 7.17 -23.34
N ALA A 892 -13.83 7.92 -23.49
CA ALA A 892 -15.07 7.67 -22.78
C ALA A 892 -15.98 6.80 -23.66
N ILE A 893 -16.46 5.68 -23.13
CA ILE A 893 -17.36 4.76 -23.85
C ILE A 893 -18.77 4.99 -23.35
N ALA A 894 -19.63 5.56 -24.20
CA ALA A 894 -21.02 5.86 -23.89
C ALA A 894 -21.95 4.80 -24.46
N PHE A 895 -22.90 4.31 -23.65
CA PHE A 895 -23.93 3.35 -24.06
C PHE A 895 -25.16 3.45 -23.16
N GLU A 896 -26.29 2.90 -23.61
CA GLU A 896 -27.50 2.76 -22.78
C GLU A 896 -27.73 1.29 -22.43
N VAL A 897 -27.97 1.01 -21.14
CA VAL A 897 -28.31 -0.32 -20.64
C VAL A 897 -29.36 -0.21 -19.55
N ASP A 898 -30.40 -1.06 -19.61
CA ASP A 898 -31.50 -1.07 -18.64
C ASP A 898 -32.14 0.31 -18.38
N GLY A 899 -32.23 1.14 -19.42
CA GLY A 899 -32.80 2.49 -19.35
C GLY A 899 -31.92 3.52 -18.65
N ARG A 900 -30.62 3.25 -18.48
CA ARG A 900 -29.64 4.19 -17.93
C ARG A 900 -28.58 4.53 -18.96
N ARG A 901 -28.23 5.81 -19.05
CA ARG A 901 -27.08 6.29 -19.83
C ARG A 901 -25.81 6.09 -19.01
N VAL A 902 -24.92 5.26 -19.52
CA VAL A 902 -23.69 4.86 -18.84
C VAL A 902 -22.48 5.42 -19.59
N LEU A 903 -21.48 5.87 -18.84
CA LEU A 903 -20.22 6.36 -19.39
C LEU A 903 -19.05 5.68 -18.69
N ALA A 904 -18.31 4.82 -19.40
CA ALA A 904 -17.07 4.24 -18.89
C ALA A 904 -15.88 5.14 -19.24
N VAL A 905 -15.09 5.55 -18.23
CA VAL A 905 -14.11 6.65 -18.37
C VAL A 905 -12.69 6.30 -17.95
N GLY A 906 -12.43 5.03 -17.58
CA GLY A 906 -11.14 4.60 -17.05
C GLY A 906 -10.72 5.40 -15.81
N ASP A 907 -9.48 5.87 -15.80
CA ASP A 907 -8.76 6.36 -14.62
C ASP A 907 -8.79 7.87 -14.41
N GLN A 908 -9.85 8.54 -14.86
CA GLN A 908 -9.94 10.00 -14.78
C GLN A 908 -9.84 10.55 -13.35
N PHE A 909 -10.21 9.75 -12.33
CA PHE A 909 -10.38 10.18 -10.94
C PHE A 909 -9.42 9.47 -9.98
N GLN A 910 -9.04 10.15 -8.90
CA GLN A 910 -8.17 9.60 -7.83
C GLN A 910 -8.95 9.22 -6.56
N ASP A 911 -10.25 9.50 -6.51
CA ASP A 911 -11.13 9.15 -5.41
C ASP A 911 -12.50 8.65 -5.89
N GLY A 912 -13.18 7.88 -5.04
CA GLY A 912 -14.51 7.36 -5.35
C GLY A 912 -15.65 8.38 -5.37
N ALA A 913 -15.38 9.62 -4.95
CA ALA A 913 -16.31 10.74 -5.14
C ALA A 913 -16.17 11.40 -6.51
N GLY A 914 -15.16 11.03 -7.32
CA GLY A 914 -14.89 11.66 -8.61
C GLY A 914 -14.58 13.15 -8.48
N SER A 915 -13.95 13.54 -7.38
CA SER A 915 -13.69 14.94 -7.01
C SER A 915 -12.23 15.33 -7.23
N ARG A 916 -11.31 14.35 -7.20
CA ARG A 916 -9.86 14.52 -7.36
C ARG A 916 -9.38 14.06 -8.74
N TRP A 917 -8.36 14.74 -9.23
CA TRP A 917 -7.74 14.49 -10.53
C TRP A 917 -6.67 13.42 -10.43
N ASN A 918 -6.57 12.60 -11.46
CA ASN A 918 -5.54 11.57 -11.60
C ASN A 918 -4.76 11.79 -12.91
N TYR A 919 -3.99 12.89 -13.00
CA TYR A 919 -3.16 13.16 -14.16
C TYR A 919 -1.69 12.79 -13.91
N VAL A 920 -1.01 12.34 -14.97
CA VAL A 920 0.42 12.05 -14.97
C VAL A 920 1.04 12.69 -16.21
N TYR A 921 2.06 13.52 -16.03
CA TYR A 921 2.68 14.24 -17.16
C TYR A 921 3.22 13.30 -18.25
N LYS A 922 3.81 12.17 -17.88
CA LYS A 922 4.32 11.17 -18.83
C LYS A 922 3.21 10.44 -19.62
N ASN A 923 1.96 10.51 -19.17
CA ASN A 923 0.81 10.03 -19.94
C ASN A 923 0.35 11.01 -21.04
N GLY A 924 1.06 12.13 -21.22
CA GLY A 924 0.73 13.15 -22.21
C GLY A 924 -0.36 14.13 -21.77
N PHE A 925 -0.47 14.36 -20.45
CA PHE A 925 -1.41 15.32 -19.88
C PHE A 925 -1.15 16.77 -20.34
N GLU A 926 -2.23 17.45 -20.71
CA GLU A 926 -2.28 18.87 -21.06
C GLU A 926 -3.22 19.64 -20.12
N ALA A 927 -2.93 20.92 -19.87
CA ALA A 927 -3.66 21.74 -18.89
C ALA A 927 -5.18 21.82 -19.16
N GLY A 928 -5.60 21.76 -20.43
CA GLY A 928 -7.01 21.83 -20.85
C GLY A 928 -7.76 20.49 -20.83
N ASP A 929 -7.10 19.36 -20.58
CA ASP A 929 -7.66 18.03 -20.76
C ASP A 929 -8.91 17.77 -19.91
N TYR A 930 -8.81 18.01 -18.61
CA TYR A 930 -9.91 17.76 -17.68
C TYR A 930 -11.12 18.65 -17.98
N ARG A 931 -10.89 19.85 -18.52
CA ARG A 931 -11.99 20.72 -18.92
C ARG A 931 -12.68 20.17 -20.16
N ARG A 932 -11.93 19.68 -21.17
CA ARG A 932 -12.51 19.02 -22.35
C ARG A 932 -13.33 17.79 -21.95
N ALA A 933 -12.82 16.97 -21.02
CA ALA A 933 -13.54 15.83 -20.47
C ALA A 933 -14.81 16.26 -19.70
N ALA A 934 -14.73 17.28 -18.84
CA ALA A 934 -15.91 17.78 -18.13
C ALA A 934 -16.98 18.36 -19.09
N GLU A 935 -16.58 19.11 -20.11
CA GLU A 935 -17.47 19.61 -21.15
C GLU A 935 -18.12 18.46 -21.94
N LEU A 936 -17.39 17.37 -22.22
CA LEU A 936 -17.94 16.15 -22.78
C LEU A 936 -19.00 15.53 -21.87
N TYR A 937 -18.74 15.42 -20.57
CA TYR A 937 -19.69 14.78 -19.64
C TYR A 937 -20.96 15.61 -19.51
N CYS A 938 -20.86 16.94 -19.50
CA CYS A 938 -22.02 17.84 -19.57
C CYS A 938 -22.86 17.61 -20.83
N ARG A 939 -22.23 17.37 -21.99
CA ARG A 939 -22.96 17.10 -23.25
C ARG A 939 -23.67 15.74 -23.24
N LEU A 940 -22.98 14.70 -22.76
CA LEU A 940 -23.52 13.35 -22.73
C LEU A 940 -24.55 13.13 -21.62
N ALA A 941 -24.43 13.91 -20.53
CA ALA A 941 -25.30 13.87 -19.36
C ALA A 941 -25.55 12.43 -18.85
N PRO A 942 -24.51 11.65 -18.51
CA PRO A 942 -24.68 10.27 -18.07
C PRO A 942 -25.42 10.17 -16.74
N ASP A 943 -26.12 9.06 -16.53
CA ASP A 943 -26.78 8.73 -15.25
C ASP A 943 -25.83 7.95 -14.32
N LEU A 944 -24.87 7.22 -14.90
CA LEU A 944 -23.89 6.40 -14.20
C LEU A 944 -22.51 6.52 -14.89
N ILE A 945 -21.47 6.79 -14.10
CA ILE A 945 -20.07 6.82 -14.57
C ILE A 945 -19.34 5.59 -14.02
N LEU A 946 -18.69 4.83 -14.90
CA LEU A 946 -17.87 3.68 -14.55
C LEU A 946 -16.39 4.08 -14.54
N SER A 947 -15.72 3.90 -13.40
CA SER A 947 -14.31 4.27 -13.19
C SER A 947 -13.40 3.04 -13.24
N GLY A 948 -12.15 3.22 -13.63
CA GLY A 948 -11.14 2.17 -13.67
C GLY A 948 -10.67 1.66 -12.30
N HIS A 949 -10.73 2.44 -11.21
CA HIS A 949 -10.30 1.96 -9.87
C HIS A 949 -11.26 2.30 -8.72
N HIS A 950 -12.39 2.92 -9.00
CA HIS A 950 -13.34 3.34 -7.98
C HIS A 950 -14.73 2.77 -8.19
N GLU A 951 -15.54 2.73 -7.13
CA GLU A 951 -16.92 2.26 -7.24
C GLU A 951 -17.69 3.06 -8.31
N PRO A 952 -18.61 2.42 -9.05
CA PRO A 952 -19.44 3.10 -10.03
C PRO A 952 -20.20 4.28 -9.41
N MET A 953 -20.20 5.42 -10.09
CA MET A 953 -20.68 6.69 -9.54
C MET A 953 -22.00 7.12 -10.18
N PRO A 954 -23.12 7.13 -9.44
CA PRO A 954 -24.34 7.77 -9.89
C PRO A 954 -24.14 9.27 -10.04
N VAL A 955 -24.59 9.86 -11.15
CA VAL A 955 -24.47 11.30 -11.38
C VAL A 955 -25.59 12.05 -10.66
N THR A 956 -25.23 12.88 -9.69
CA THR A 956 -26.18 13.69 -8.91
C THR A 956 -26.37 15.09 -9.53
N PRO A 957 -27.48 15.79 -9.24
CA PRO A 957 -27.66 17.17 -9.66
C PRO A 957 -26.51 18.06 -9.17
N GLY A 958 -25.99 18.92 -10.05
CA GLY A 958 -24.86 19.82 -9.76
C GLY A 958 -23.47 19.20 -9.94
N TYR A 959 -23.34 17.86 -9.94
CA TYR A 959 -22.04 17.19 -10.04
C TYR A 959 -21.23 17.59 -11.27
N LEU A 960 -21.87 17.64 -12.44
CA LEU A 960 -21.20 17.98 -13.71
C LEU A 960 -20.78 19.45 -13.78
N GLU A 961 -21.55 20.35 -13.14
CA GLU A 961 -21.23 21.78 -13.05
C GLU A 961 -20.00 21.98 -12.15
N ASP A 962 -19.99 21.32 -11.00
CA ASP A 962 -18.85 21.32 -10.08
C ASP A 962 -17.60 20.72 -10.74
N LEU A 963 -17.76 19.62 -11.49
CA LEU A 963 -16.67 18.99 -12.24
C LEU A 963 -16.04 19.98 -13.22
N LEU A 964 -16.86 20.70 -13.98
CA LEU A 964 -16.41 21.70 -14.94
C LEU A 964 -15.72 22.89 -14.25
N ALA A 965 -16.26 23.36 -13.13
CA ALA A 965 -15.69 24.47 -12.36
C ALA A 965 -14.31 24.12 -11.79
N ARG A 966 -14.17 22.91 -11.21
CA ARG A 966 -12.87 22.44 -10.72
C ARG A 966 -11.89 22.24 -11.89
N ALA A 967 -12.31 21.67 -13.02
CA ALA A 967 -11.45 21.46 -14.17
C ALA A 967 -10.94 22.78 -14.78
N THR A 968 -11.79 23.80 -14.81
CA THR A 968 -11.41 25.16 -15.21
C THR A 968 -10.38 25.77 -14.25
N THR A 969 -10.52 25.49 -12.95
CA THR A 969 -9.54 25.91 -11.94
C THR A 969 -8.19 25.23 -12.15
N LEU A 970 -8.18 23.92 -12.45
CA LEU A 970 -6.96 23.17 -12.74
C LEU A 970 -6.22 23.75 -13.96
N GLU A 971 -6.94 24.01 -15.05
CA GLU A 971 -6.38 24.62 -16.26
C GLU A 971 -5.74 25.99 -15.94
N ARG A 972 -6.47 26.85 -15.21
CA ARG A 972 -5.99 28.17 -14.80
C ARG A 972 -4.71 28.09 -13.98
N LEU A 973 -4.68 27.23 -12.96
CA LEU A 973 -3.51 27.07 -12.08
C LEU A 973 -2.27 26.61 -12.85
N HIS A 974 -2.41 25.68 -13.80
CA HIS A 974 -1.27 25.25 -14.64
C HIS A 974 -0.72 26.40 -15.48
N ARG A 975 -1.61 27.23 -16.05
CA ARG A 975 -1.20 28.40 -16.84
C ARG A 975 -0.53 29.48 -15.99
N GLU A 976 -0.95 29.65 -14.73
CA GLU A 976 -0.38 30.65 -13.81
C GLU A 976 0.98 30.25 -13.25
N LEU A 977 1.22 28.95 -13.07
CA LEU A 977 2.47 28.42 -12.51
C LEU A 977 3.61 28.33 -13.53
N LEU A 978 3.29 28.41 -14.82
CA LEU A 978 4.27 28.34 -15.90
C LEU A 978 4.59 29.74 -16.43
N PRO A 979 5.82 29.97 -16.95
CA PRO A 979 6.14 31.21 -17.66
C PRO A 979 5.11 31.52 -18.75
N ALA A 980 4.85 32.80 -19.01
CA ALA A 980 3.92 33.20 -20.06
C ALA A 980 4.33 32.56 -21.40
N GLY A 981 3.41 31.82 -22.03
CA GLY A 981 3.67 31.08 -23.27
C GLY A 981 4.32 29.70 -23.10
N ALA A 982 4.77 29.33 -21.90
CA ALA A 982 5.19 27.96 -21.61
C ALA A 982 3.97 27.10 -21.29
N GLU A 983 3.58 26.21 -22.22
CA GLU A 983 2.74 25.08 -21.86
C GLU A 983 3.59 24.06 -21.07
N PRO A 984 2.99 23.20 -20.23
CA PRO A 984 3.73 22.09 -19.68
C PRO A 984 4.22 21.32 -20.91
N ALA A 985 5.53 21.32 -21.17
CA ALA A 985 6.11 20.44 -22.17
C ALA A 985 5.74 19.04 -21.69
N ALA A 986 4.67 18.47 -22.25
CA ALA A 986 3.96 17.31 -21.74
C ALA A 986 4.96 16.15 -21.54
N GLY A 987 5.56 16.04 -20.36
CA GLY A 987 6.56 15.02 -20.02
C GLY A 987 7.70 14.77 -21.03
N GLY A 988 8.05 15.71 -21.92
CA GLY A 988 9.02 15.47 -23.02
C GLY A 988 8.42 14.97 -24.35
N LEU A 989 7.11 14.81 -24.48
CA LEU A 989 6.41 14.25 -25.67
C LEU A 989 6.29 15.21 -26.86
N ALA A 990 6.69 16.48 -26.72
CA ALA A 990 6.69 17.45 -27.83
C ALA A 990 7.61 16.99 -28.98
N VAL A 991 8.64 16.20 -28.65
CA VAL A 991 9.56 15.55 -29.58
C VAL A 991 9.63 14.09 -29.20
N ARG A 992 9.52 13.19 -30.17
CA ARG A 992 9.75 11.76 -29.94
C ARG A 992 10.51 11.14 -31.10
N ILE A 993 11.21 10.03 -30.82
CA ILE A 993 11.83 9.19 -31.83
C ILE A 993 10.93 7.97 -32.06
N ASP A 994 10.65 7.64 -33.32
CA ASP A 994 9.79 6.55 -33.76
C ASP A 994 10.59 5.61 -34.69
N PRO A 995 10.72 4.32 -34.36
CA PRO A 995 10.25 3.69 -33.11
C PRO A 995 11.09 4.13 -31.90
N HIS A 996 10.50 4.15 -30.70
CA HIS A 996 11.23 4.43 -29.46
C HIS A 996 12.21 3.30 -29.09
N GLN A 997 11.85 2.04 -29.36
CA GLN A 997 12.75 0.89 -29.25
C GLN A 997 12.87 0.17 -30.58
N ALA A 998 14.10 -0.19 -30.96
CA ALA A 998 14.38 -0.93 -32.18
C ALA A 998 15.51 -1.96 -32.00
N ASP A 999 15.42 -3.03 -32.75
CA ASP A 999 16.46 -4.05 -32.84
C ASP A 999 17.01 -4.06 -34.29
N THR A 1000 18.33 -4.05 -34.46
CA THR A 1000 18.96 -4.09 -35.80
C THR A 1000 20.25 -4.91 -35.80
N PRO A 1001 20.56 -5.69 -36.86
CA PRO A 1001 21.86 -6.32 -36.99
C PRO A 1001 23.01 -5.30 -37.08
N ALA A 1002 24.20 -5.70 -36.62
CA ALA A 1002 25.41 -4.91 -36.76
C ALA A 1002 25.71 -4.60 -38.25
N GLY A 1003 26.03 -3.35 -38.57
CA GLY A 1003 26.30 -2.90 -39.94
C GLY A 1003 25.06 -2.69 -40.82
N GLN A 1004 23.84 -2.98 -40.35
CA GLN A 1004 22.62 -2.78 -41.12
C GLN A 1004 22.00 -1.41 -40.86
N ALA A 1005 21.56 -0.74 -41.93
CA ALA A 1005 20.83 0.52 -41.87
C ALA A 1005 19.44 0.35 -41.21
N MET A 1006 19.16 1.18 -40.21
CA MET A 1006 17.91 1.24 -39.46
C MET A 1006 17.26 2.62 -39.65
N PRO A 1007 16.09 2.72 -40.30
CA PRO A 1007 15.37 3.98 -40.41
C PRO A 1007 14.74 4.35 -39.06
N PHE A 1008 14.72 5.64 -38.74
CA PHE A 1008 13.92 6.20 -37.64
C PHE A 1008 13.41 7.60 -38.01
N VAL A 1009 12.37 8.05 -37.30
CA VAL A 1009 11.75 9.35 -37.53
C VAL A 1009 11.72 10.14 -36.23
N VAL A 1010 12.13 11.40 -36.29
CA VAL A 1010 11.85 12.37 -35.21
C VAL A 1010 10.52 13.05 -35.50
N VAL A 1011 9.56 12.88 -34.61
CA VAL A 1011 8.21 13.46 -34.69
C VAL A 1011 8.13 14.63 -33.72
N LEU A 1012 7.69 15.79 -34.20
CA LEU A 1012 7.48 16.99 -33.39
C LEU A 1012 6.01 17.42 -33.43
N SER A 1013 5.45 17.81 -32.28
CA SER A 1013 4.09 18.32 -32.16
C SER A 1013 4.08 19.81 -31.83
N HIS A 1014 3.32 20.60 -32.57
CA HIS A 1014 3.21 22.05 -32.34
C HIS A 1014 2.66 22.39 -30.97
N ASP A 1015 1.69 21.62 -30.48
CA ASP A 1015 1.03 21.88 -29.20
C ASP A 1015 1.98 21.74 -28.00
N GLY A 1016 3.15 21.12 -28.19
CA GLY A 1016 4.21 21.04 -27.17
C GLY A 1016 5.18 22.24 -27.13
N PHE A 1017 5.05 23.21 -28.03
CA PHE A 1017 5.89 24.41 -28.10
C PHE A 1017 5.02 25.67 -28.04
N GLY A 1018 4.49 25.98 -26.86
CA GLY A 1018 3.78 27.24 -26.62
C GLY A 1018 4.68 28.47 -26.88
N GLY A 1019 4.09 29.60 -27.28
CA GLY A 1019 4.79 30.86 -27.62
C GLY A 1019 4.28 32.04 -26.82
N GLU A 1020 5.06 33.12 -26.80
CA GLU A 1020 4.95 34.31 -25.93
C GLU A 1020 3.67 35.16 -26.04
N ASP A 1021 2.72 34.85 -26.92
CA ASP A 1021 1.53 35.68 -27.07
C ASP A 1021 0.39 35.19 -26.19
N GLY A 1022 0.37 35.71 -24.96
CA GLY A 1022 -0.82 35.71 -24.14
C GLY A 1022 -1.92 36.53 -24.80
N ASP A 1023 -3.02 35.90 -25.20
CA ASP A 1023 -4.30 36.60 -25.28
C ASP A 1023 -5.49 35.74 -24.82
N ARG A 1024 -6.41 36.47 -24.23
CA ARG A 1024 -7.56 36.08 -23.42
C ARG A 1024 -8.58 35.27 -24.22
N GLY A 1025 -9.23 34.32 -23.54
CA GLY A 1025 -10.66 34.11 -23.75
C GLY A 1025 -11.14 32.67 -23.92
N SER A 1026 -11.80 32.16 -22.88
CA SER A 1026 -13.00 31.37 -23.12
C SER A 1026 -14.17 32.35 -23.36
N ARG A 1027 -14.93 32.09 -24.44
CA ARG A 1027 -16.33 32.48 -24.68
C ARG A 1027 -16.75 33.94 -24.92
N ALA A 1028 -15.90 34.84 -25.45
CA ALA A 1028 -16.38 36.14 -25.95
C ALA A 1028 -16.02 36.53 -27.40
N SER A 1029 -15.25 35.73 -28.14
CA SER A 1029 -14.88 36.06 -29.54
C SER A 1029 -15.78 35.36 -30.57
N ARG A 1030 -17.05 35.77 -30.63
CA ARG A 1030 -17.87 35.65 -31.86
C ARG A 1030 -18.22 37.02 -32.46
N ALA A 1031 -17.58 38.08 -31.99
CA ALA A 1031 -17.81 39.44 -32.45
C ALA A 1031 -16.50 40.24 -32.56
N THR A 1032 -15.59 39.80 -33.41
CA THR A 1032 -14.64 40.61 -34.22
C THR A 1032 -13.76 39.62 -34.97
N GLY A 1033 -13.92 39.57 -36.29
CA GLY A 1033 -13.25 38.60 -37.16
C GLY A 1033 -11.80 38.97 -37.41
N ASP A 1034 -10.91 38.21 -36.80
CA ASP A 1034 -9.54 37.95 -37.26
C ASP A 1034 -9.15 36.61 -36.64
N GLY A 1035 -9.39 35.53 -37.39
CA GLY A 1035 -9.03 34.16 -37.01
C GLY A 1035 -7.57 33.83 -37.34
N SER A 1036 -6.65 34.74 -37.07
CA SER A 1036 -5.19 34.61 -37.08
C SER A 1036 -4.60 33.25 -36.64
N PRO A 1037 -4.29 32.22 -37.47
CA PRO A 1037 -3.53 31.08 -36.96
C PRO A 1037 -2.15 31.52 -36.44
N ALA A 1038 -1.65 30.87 -35.40
CA ALA A 1038 -0.28 31.09 -34.90
C ALA A 1038 0.74 31.01 -36.08
N PRO A 1039 1.88 31.73 -36.02
CA PRO A 1039 2.85 31.63 -37.08
C PRO A 1039 3.51 30.24 -37.11
N PRO A 1040 3.83 29.68 -38.30
CA PRO A 1040 4.61 28.45 -38.39
C PRO A 1040 6.01 28.67 -37.82
N ARG A 1041 6.56 27.64 -37.17
CA ARG A 1041 7.90 27.68 -36.56
C ARG A 1041 8.96 26.98 -37.40
N GLU A 1042 10.16 27.54 -37.47
CA GLU A 1042 11.32 26.85 -38.07
C GLU A 1042 11.93 25.91 -37.05
N VAL A 1043 12.12 24.65 -37.43
CA VAL A 1043 12.68 23.61 -36.57
C VAL A 1043 13.91 23.02 -37.25
N LEU A 1044 15.02 22.92 -36.51
CA LEU A 1044 16.20 22.16 -36.88
C LEU A 1044 16.34 20.96 -35.94
N VAL A 1045 16.51 19.77 -36.52
CA VAL A 1045 16.69 18.51 -35.80
C VAL A 1045 18.05 17.92 -36.15
N ARG A 1046 18.84 17.57 -35.14
CA ARG A 1046 20.12 16.86 -35.26
C ARG A 1046 20.09 15.59 -34.42
N PRO A 1047 20.15 14.39 -35.04
CA PRO A 1047 20.27 13.18 -34.26
C PRO A 1047 21.64 13.09 -33.59
N VAL A 1048 21.66 12.46 -32.42
CA VAL A 1048 22.85 12.17 -31.63
C VAL A 1048 22.91 10.66 -31.48
N ALA A 1049 24.00 10.05 -31.95
CA ALA A 1049 24.23 8.62 -31.89
C ALA A 1049 25.55 8.30 -31.14
N PRO A 1050 25.74 7.06 -30.65
CA PRO A 1050 27.00 6.65 -30.04
C PRO A 1050 28.20 6.85 -30.97
N PRO A 1051 29.41 7.05 -30.42
CA PRO A 1051 30.62 7.23 -31.23
C PRO A 1051 30.82 6.07 -32.23
N GLY A 1052 31.11 6.41 -33.49
CA GLY A 1052 31.34 5.46 -34.58
C GLY A 1052 30.08 4.99 -35.33
N TRP A 1053 28.88 5.38 -34.90
CA TRP A 1053 27.64 5.07 -35.60
C TRP A 1053 27.36 6.12 -36.69
N GLY A 1054 26.98 5.66 -37.88
CA GLY A 1054 26.60 6.54 -39.01
C GLY A 1054 25.17 7.04 -38.87
N VAL A 1055 24.91 8.30 -39.24
CA VAL A 1055 23.55 8.87 -39.34
C VAL A 1055 23.41 9.68 -40.62
N GLU A 1056 22.36 9.42 -41.40
CA GLU A 1056 22.06 10.16 -42.63
C GLU A 1056 20.57 10.54 -42.73
N PRO A 1057 20.23 11.81 -43.06
CA PRO A 1057 21.12 12.97 -43.12
C PRO A 1057 21.62 13.38 -41.72
N ALA A 1058 22.69 14.18 -41.64
CA ALA A 1058 23.22 14.65 -40.36
C ALA A 1058 22.28 15.64 -39.63
N GLU A 1059 21.44 16.35 -40.36
CA GLU A 1059 20.42 17.27 -39.83
C GLU A 1059 19.22 17.39 -40.77
N ALA A 1060 18.07 17.78 -40.23
CA ALA A 1060 16.86 18.07 -40.99
C ALA A 1060 16.23 19.39 -40.55
N ARG A 1061 15.80 20.20 -41.52
CA ARG A 1061 15.04 21.45 -41.30
C ARG A 1061 13.59 21.24 -41.65
N LEU A 1062 12.69 21.62 -40.75
CA LEU A 1062 11.25 21.43 -40.85
C LEU A 1062 10.52 22.74 -40.58
N CYS A 1063 9.29 22.83 -41.08
CA CYS A 1063 8.37 23.91 -40.78
C CYS A 1063 7.19 23.32 -39.99
N LEU A 1064 7.06 23.69 -38.72
CA LEU A 1064 6.02 23.19 -37.82
C LEU A 1064 4.80 24.11 -37.86
N ARG A 1065 3.70 23.62 -38.44
CA ARG A 1065 2.45 24.37 -38.56
C ARG A 1065 1.66 24.35 -37.25
N PRO A 1066 0.84 25.39 -36.96
CA PRO A 1066 -0.05 25.43 -35.81
C PRO A 1066 -0.92 24.18 -35.70
N ARG A 1067 -0.98 23.60 -34.49
CA ARG A 1067 -1.77 22.38 -34.19
C ARG A 1067 -1.47 21.20 -35.11
N GLY A 1068 -0.28 21.17 -35.69
CA GLY A 1068 0.18 20.12 -36.59
C GLY A 1068 1.37 19.35 -36.01
N ALA A 1069 1.74 18.28 -36.72
CA ALA A 1069 2.97 17.54 -36.46
C ALA A 1069 3.93 17.62 -37.65
N ALA A 1070 5.23 17.66 -37.38
CA ALA A 1070 6.29 17.57 -38.38
C ALA A 1070 7.13 16.30 -38.16
N ARG A 1071 7.69 15.75 -39.24
CA ARG A 1071 8.45 14.49 -39.22
C ARG A 1071 9.76 14.66 -39.98
N ALA A 1072 10.88 14.35 -39.34
CA ALA A 1072 12.19 14.24 -39.99
C ALA A 1072 12.63 12.77 -40.01
N ALA A 1073 12.89 12.23 -41.20
CA ALA A 1073 13.37 10.86 -41.37
C ALA A 1073 14.90 10.82 -41.40
N PHE A 1074 15.46 9.81 -40.74
CA PHE A 1074 16.89 9.55 -40.62
C PHE A 1074 17.16 8.06 -40.76
N VAL A 1075 18.40 7.73 -41.06
CA VAL A 1075 18.91 6.36 -41.14
C VAL A 1075 20.13 6.25 -40.24
N LEU A 1076 20.07 5.30 -39.29
CA LEU A 1076 21.16 4.96 -38.37
C LEU A 1076 21.91 3.72 -38.89
N VAL A 1077 23.24 3.72 -38.85
CA VAL A 1077 24.07 2.56 -39.22
C VAL A 1077 25.03 2.25 -38.08
N PRO A 1078 24.78 1.21 -37.27
CA PRO A 1078 25.72 0.79 -36.23
C PRO A 1078 26.97 0.13 -36.86
N PRO A 1079 28.14 0.22 -36.21
CA PRO A 1079 29.35 -0.48 -36.63
C PRO A 1079 29.13 -1.98 -36.86
N ALA A 1080 29.84 -2.56 -37.85
CA ALA A 1080 29.86 -4.01 -38.06
C ALA A 1080 30.48 -4.74 -36.87
N GLY A 1081 29.97 -5.94 -36.55
CA GLY A 1081 30.45 -6.78 -35.45
C GLY A 1081 30.14 -6.26 -34.04
N LEU A 1082 29.34 -5.19 -33.90
CA LEU A 1082 28.91 -4.69 -32.61
C LEU A 1082 27.81 -5.57 -32.00
N ASP A 1083 27.93 -5.85 -30.70
CA ASP A 1083 26.89 -6.48 -29.90
C ASP A 1083 26.62 -5.59 -28.69
N VAL A 1084 25.48 -4.91 -28.68
CA VAL A 1084 25.10 -3.97 -27.61
C VAL A 1084 23.60 -3.92 -27.42
N ARG A 1085 23.17 -4.05 -26.17
CA ARG A 1085 21.76 -3.93 -25.79
C ARG A 1085 21.41 -2.50 -25.41
N ARG A 1086 20.30 -1.97 -25.93
CA ARG A 1086 19.73 -0.65 -25.57
C ARG A 1086 20.76 0.50 -25.65
N ALA A 1087 21.52 0.58 -26.73
CA ALA A 1087 22.31 1.77 -27.05
C ALA A 1087 21.36 2.97 -27.20
N ARG A 1088 21.77 4.16 -26.71
CA ARG A 1088 20.90 5.34 -26.67
C ARG A 1088 21.18 6.23 -27.87
N ILE A 1089 20.14 6.64 -28.57
CA ILE A 1089 20.17 7.75 -29.53
C ILE A 1089 19.28 8.88 -29.02
N ALA A 1090 19.56 10.12 -29.42
CA ALA A 1090 18.77 11.28 -29.02
C ALA A 1090 18.52 12.24 -30.20
N ALA A 1091 17.56 13.15 -30.04
CA ALA A 1091 17.27 14.22 -30.98
C ALA A 1091 17.58 15.59 -30.33
N ASP A 1092 18.58 16.29 -30.85
CA ASP A 1092 18.89 17.68 -30.49
C ASP A 1092 18.04 18.62 -31.34
N VAL A 1093 17.18 19.40 -30.69
CA VAL A 1093 16.18 20.23 -31.38
C VAL A 1093 16.44 21.72 -31.12
N THR A 1094 16.30 22.51 -32.18
CA THR A 1094 16.30 23.98 -32.16
C THR A 1094 15.02 24.47 -32.80
N VAL A 1095 14.30 25.37 -32.12
CA VAL A 1095 13.04 25.96 -32.60
C VAL A 1095 13.20 27.47 -32.67
N ASP A 1096 12.95 28.07 -33.83
CA ASP A 1096 13.06 29.52 -34.09
C ASP A 1096 14.41 30.12 -33.63
N GLY A 1097 15.48 29.35 -33.79
CA GLY A 1097 16.84 29.73 -33.38
C GLY A 1097 17.18 29.47 -31.90
N ALA A 1098 16.21 29.11 -31.06
CA ALA A 1098 16.43 28.71 -29.67
C ALA A 1098 16.74 27.21 -29.57
N ARG A 1099 17.94 26.86 -29.11
CA ARG A 1099 18.36 25.46 -28.96
C ARG A 1099 17.80 24.88 -27.66
N LEU A 1100 16.94 23.87 -27.78
CA LEU A 1100 16.34 23.14 -26.67
C LEU A 1100 17.24 22.01 -26.16
N GLY A 1101 18.17 21.54 -27.00
CA GLY A 1101 19.08 20.45 -26.67
C GLY A 1101 18.48 19.08 -26.97
N GLN A 1102 19.06 18.02 -26.36
CA GLN A 1102 18.62 16.63 -26.53
C GLN A 1102 17.32 16.40 -25.75
N CYS A 1103 16.19 16.58 -26.42
CA CYS A 1103 14.86 16.59 -25.80
C CYS A 1103 14.03 15.33 -26.06
N ALA A 1104 14.60 14.33 -26.75
CA ALA A 1104 13.99 13.02 -26.95
C ALA A 1104 15.07 11.95 -27.14
N GLU A 1105 14.78 10.73 -26.71
CA GLU A 1105 15.64 9.56 -26.86
C GLU A 1105 14.92 8.32 -27.43
N ALA A 1106 15.72 7.37 -27.92
CA ALA A 1106 15.30 6.03 -28.28
C ALA A 1106 16.40 5.02 -27.93
N LEU A 1107 16.00 3.76 -27.78
CA LEU A 1107 16.87 2.63 -27.45
C LEU A 1107 17.02 1.70 -28.66
N VAL A 1108 18.26 1.41 -29.03
CA VAL A 1108 18.60 0.53 -30.15
C VAL A 1108 19.41 -0.65 -29.64
N THR A 1109 18.92 -1.87 -29.84
CA THR A 1109 19.68 -3.11 -29.59
C THR A 1109 20.33 -3.55 -30.89
N VAL A 1110 21.63 -3.78 -30.86
CA VAL A 1110 22.43 -4.26 -31.99
C VAL A 1110 22.96 -5.65 -31.69
N PHE A 1111 22.77 -6.59 -32.61
CA PHE A 1111 23.22 -7.98 -32.45
C PHE A 1111 24.14 -8.39 -33.61
N ALA A 1112 25.20 -9.14 -33.27
CA ALA A 1112 26.28 -9.45 -34.21
C ALA A 1112 25.93 -10.47 -35.31
N ASN A 1113 24.94 -11.35 -35.10
CA ASN A 1113 24.75 -12.57 -35.90
C ASN A 1113 23.40 -12.71 -36.63
N GLY A 1114 22.70 -11.61 -36.96
CA GLY A 1114 21.48 -11.66 -37.80
C GLY A 1114 20.29 -12.43 -37.23
N VAL A 1115 20.43 -13.06 -36.06
CA VAL A 1115 19.38 -13.78 -35.33
C VAL A 1115 19.35 -13.23 -33.91
N ARG A 1116 18.20 -12.69 -33.52
CA ARG A 1116 17.89 -12.37 -32.12
C ARG A 1116 17.92 -13.70 -31.35
N GLY A 1117 18.74 -13.83 -30.31
CA GLY A 1117 18.54 -14.91 -29.34
C GLY A 1117 17.10 -14.79 -28.83
N THR A 1118 16.27 -15.76 -29.18
CA THR A 1118 14.81 -15.74 -29.02
C THR A 1118 14.38 -15.81 -27.58
#